data_AF-A0A935KPK2-F1
#
_entry.id   AF-A0A935KPK2-F1
#
_cell.length_a   1.000
_cell.length_b   1.000
_cell.length_c   1.000
_cell.angle_alpha   90.00
_cell.angle_beta   90.00
_cell.angle_gamma   90.00
#
_symmetry.space_group_name_H-M   'P 1'
#
loop_
_entity.id
_entity.type
_entity.pdbx_description
1 polymer ?
#
loop_
_entity_poly.entity_id
_entity_poly.type
_entity_poly.pdbx_seq_one_letter_code
_entity_poly.pdbx_strand_id
1 'polypeptide(L)'
;MLINATNFVGTALIILIALSFLIDGIRYGIEAVKNYRRGVSATFEILAMIGNLAVVAIILLTKDFGFDWTIALTGAWRIIGTAISIFHAKEGRSETSGMDVAESLELPDIPSVKSSVKKIQKEESIRYPIDKTWIIVFLVLLFIIHLGRMGLDKTALGILSPGVALFGDVVVALIITFGIISPLRAVFKKITSPVIRRLWIWVDKVPEEQRKKFGLRRIVNSYLERRLRTSIRLRNAGYSFRSAFMTGMQTGLPYAAMLAAIIPVFGMSWYFDTENWAAGIWDNWAASRTDEWRMAITRSTGETPGPNAFRIIPDSVNNSSDFSFIIIGDPGEGDASQLCLKDQIQIVSEKPDVRFILISSDIVYPSGEMKDYETKFWLPMKGVYKPVYAIPGNHDWYDALNGFTATFFEPKAAHDAILARINKDLKFSSTTESHIKELIKEAQRLRTNYGVPTGFQKSPYFQIQTDKFALITVETGVTRRIDDDQLAWLKQALEAAKGKYVMVVVGHPFYAIGEYQGSLNKDFQAIHQLLRDYKVNLVMGGDTHDLEYYVERGFGNDPGSVMHHFVNGGGGAYLSIGAAMKPRDEMPEKEWAHYPATEPLIKKIEDNNSFLKAPAWYWTKKLNGWPFTAEFLSAAFDYNTSPFFQSFFEVKVEPSKGVIRFIPYGVNGQLHWKDIETSGNIMPGDKSAESAIEWVFPLTGN
;
A
#
# COMPACT_ATOMS: atom_id res chain seq x y z
N MET A 1 11.66 -30.55 -11.15
CA MET A 1 13.13 -30.37 -10.95
C MET A 1 13.86 -29.73 -12.15
N LEU A 2 13.19 -29.07 -13.11
CA LEU A 2 13.86 -28.39 -14.25
C LEU A 2 13.52 -26.89 -14.40
N ILE A 3 12.68 -26.32 -13.53
CA ILE A 3 12.22 -24.92 -13.62
C ILE A 3 13.11 -23.96 -12.78
N ASN A 4 14.00 -24.48 -11.93
CA ASN A 4 14.84 -23.68 -11.02
C ASN A 4 16.32 -23.54 -11.44
N ALA A 5 16.70 -23.94 -12.66
CA ALA A 5 18.01 -23.55 -13.18
C ALA A 5 17.89 -22.14 -13.75
N THR A 6 18.44 -21.13 -13.07
CA THR A 6 18.52 -19.73 -13.52
C THR A 6 18.99 -19.61 -14.97
N ASN A 7 19.92 -20.47 -15.39
CA ASN A 7 20.43 -20.55 -16.77
C ASN A 7 19.40 -21.10 -17.78
N PHE A 8 18.51 -22.00 -17.37
CA PHE A 8 17.48 -22.58 -18.27
C PHE A 8 16.36 -21.59 -18.54
N VAL A 9 15.89 -20.86 -17.51
CA VAL A 9 14.89 -19.80 -17.65
C VAL A 9 15.44 -18.66 -18.51
N GLY A 10 16.69 -18.26 -18.27
CA GLY A 10 17.34 -17.21 -19.05
C GLY A 10 17.51 -17.54 -20.53
N THR A 11 17.98 -18.75 -20.84
CA THR A 11 18.15 -19.21 -22.22
C THR A 11 16.80 -19.36 -22.92
N ALA A 12 15.78 -19.88 -22.23
CA ALA A 12 14.43 -19.99 -22.79
C ALA A 12 13.82 -18.62 -23.10
N LEU A 13 14.00 -17.63 -22.21
CA LEU A 13 13.52 -16.27 -22.42
C LEU A 13 14.19 -15.59 -23.63
N ILE A 14 15.51 -15.74 -23.79
CA ILE A 14 16.25 -15.26 -24.97
C ILE A 14 15.67 -15.86 -26.25
N ILE A 15 15.48 -17.18 -26.27
CA ILE A 15 14.94 -17.88 -27.43
C ILE A 15 13.53 -17.38 -27.74
N LEU A 16 12.68 -17.18 -26.73
CA LEU A 16 11.32 -16.66 -26.92
C LEU A 16 11.31 -15.22 -27.47
N ILE A 17 12.16 -14.33 -26.93
CA ILE A 17 12.26 -12.94 -27.42
C ILE A 17 12.79 -12.94 -28.86
N ALA A 18 13.88 -13.67 -29.14
CA ALA A 18 14.46 -13.78 -30.46
C ALA A 18 13.47 -14.38 -31.48
N LEU A 19 12.75 -15.45 -31.11
CA LEU A 19 11.70 -16.03 -31.94
C LEU A 19 10.59 -15.02 -32.23
N SER A 20 10.19 -14.19 -31.26
CA SER A 20 9.15 -13.18 -31.48
C SER A 20 9.55 -12.13 -32.53
N PHE A 21 10.81 -11.66 -32.51
CA PHE A 21 11.36 -10.76 -33.52
C PHE A 21 11.53 -11.46 -34.87
N LEU A 22 11.96 -12.72 -34.88
CA LEU A 22 12.11 -13.52 -36.09
C LEU A 22 10.76 -13.74 -36.80
N ILE A 23 9.71 -14.10 -36.06
CA ILE A 23 8.35 -14.28 -36.59
C ILE A 23 7.84 -12.99 -37.23
N ASP A 24 8.02 -11.85 -36.58
CA ASP A 24 7.59 -10.56 -37.14
C ASP A 24 8.46 -10.13 -38.33
N GLY A 25 9.77 -10.39 -38.29
CA GLY A 25 10.65 -10.20 -39.45
C GLY A 25 10.15 -10.99 -40.66
N ILE A 26 9.82 -12.27 -40.48
CA ILE A 26 9.22 -13.12 -41.52
C ILE A 26 7.88 -12.55 -41.99
N ARG A 27 7.00 -12.11 -41.08
CA ARG A 27 5.70 -11.50 -41.41
C ARG A 27 5.87 -10.27 -42.29
N TYR A 28 6.77 -9.35 -41.93
CA TYR A 28 7.07 -8.17 -42.74
C TYR A 28 7.70 -8.53 -44.08
N GLY A 29 8.57 -9.55 -44.14
CA GLY A 29 9.11 -10.07 -45.40
C GLY A 29 8.02 -10.61 -46.33
N ILE A 30 7.05 -11.38 -45.81
CA ILE A 30 5.90 -11.87 -46.58
C ILE A 30 5.05 -10.70 -47.12
N GLU A 31 4.79 -9.69 -46.29
CA GLU A 31 3.98 -8.54 -46.71
C GLU A 31 4.73 -7.64 -47.71
N ALA A 32 6.05 -7.49 -47.57
CA ALA A 32 6.89 -6.81 -48.54
C ALA A 32 6.81 -7.48 -49.93
N VAL A 33 6.86 -8.82 -49.99
CA VAL A 33 6.71 -9.58 -51.23
C VAL A 33 5.32 -9.39 -51.83
N LYS A 34 4.27 -9.37 -51.00
CA LYS A 34 2.89 -9.11 -51.48
C LYS A 34 2.74 -7.68 -52.01
N ASN A 35 3.28 -6.68 -51.33
CA ASN A 35 3.20 -5.28 -51.76
C ASN A 35 3.99 -5.04 -53.05
N TYR A 36 5.19 -5.63 -53.16
CA TYR A 36 5.97 -5.63 -54.38
C TYR A 36 5.20 -6.25 -55.56
N ARG A 37 4.55 -7.40 -55.36
CA ARG A 37 3.70 -8.04 -56.38
C ARG A 37 2.46 -7.22 -56.75
N ARG A 38 1.98 -6.34 -55.85
CA ARG A 38 0.85 -5.43 -56.07
C ARG A 38 1.25 -4.09 -56.68
N GLY A 39 2.54 -3.85 -56.93
CA GLY A 39 3.05 -2.57 -57.43
C GLY A 39 2.97 -1.43 -56.40
N VAL A 40 2.84 -1.76 -55.12
CA VAL A 40 2.80 -0.80 -54.00
C VAL A 40 4.18 -0.76 -53.34
N SER A 41 4.60 0.41 -52.87
CA SER A 41 5.87 0.56 -52.13
C SER A 41 5.95 -0.42 -50.95
N ALA A 42 7.04 -1.17 -50.89
CA ALA A 42 7.35 -2.14 -49.84
C ALA A 42 8.49 -1.66 -48.91
N THR A 43 8.92 -0.40 -49.05
CA THR A 43 10.12 0.13 -48.38
C THR A 43 10.02 0.04 -46.85
N PHE A 44 8.84 0.32 -46.29
CA PHE A 44 8.62 0.24 -44.85
C PHE A 44 8.72 -1.20 -44.35
N GLU A 45 8.08 -2.15 -45.04
CA GLU A 45 8.09 -3.57 -44.67
C GLU A 45 9.51 -4.16 -44.78
N ILE A 46 10.30 -3.74 -45.78
CA ILE A 46 11.70 -4.15 -45.92
C ILE A 46 12.56 -3.60 -44.76
N LEU A 47 12.42 -2.32 -44.43
CA LEU A 47 13.16 -1.72 -43.31
C LEU A 47 12.75 -2.36 -41.97
N ALA A 48 11.47 -2.65 -41.77
CA ALA A 48 10.98 -3.33 -40.58
C ALA A 48 11.52 -4.77 -40.49
N MET A 49 11.54 -5.52 -41.61
CA MET A 49 12.15 -6.86 -41.66
C MET A 49 13.63 -6.81 -41.28
N ILE A 50 14.42 -5.91 -41.89
CA ILE A 50 15.85 -5.76 -41.60
C ILE A 50 16.08 -5.39 -40.13
N GLY A 51 15.30 -4.45 -39.59
CA GLY A 51 15.40 -4.05 -38.18
C GLY A 51 15.12 -5.20 -37.21
N ASN A 52 14.07 -5.99 -37.45
CA ASN A 52 13.76 -7.16 -36.61
C ASN A 52 14.88 -8.22 -36.68
N LEU A 53 15.42 -8.50 -37.87
CA LEU A 53 16.52 -9.45 -38.05
C LEU A 53 17.83 -8.96 -37.42
N ALA A 54 18.10 -7.65 -37.46
CA ALA A 54 19.25 -7.05 -36.79
C ALA A 54 19.18 -7.19 -35.27
N VAL A 55 17.99 -7.03 -34.67
CA VAL A 55 17.78 -7.25 -33.23
C VAL A 55 17.99 -8.73 -32.86
N VAL A 56 17.50 -9.68 -33.68
CA VAL A 56 17.79 -11.11 -33.49
C VAL A 56 19.30 -11.37 -33.52
N ALA A 57 20.02 -10.76 -34.47
CA ALA A 57 21.48 -10.89 -34.54
C ALA A 57 22.17 -10.32 -33.29
N ILE A 58 21.75 -9.14 -32.80
CA ILE A 58 22.28 -8.55 -31.56
C ILE A 58 22.06 -9.49 -30.37
N ILE A 59 20.82 -9.99 -30.17
CA ILE A 59 20.49 -10.91 -29.08
C ILE A 59 21.39 -12.16 -29.11
N LEU A 60 21.61 -12.73 -30.30
CA LEU A 60 22.43 -13.93 -30.45
C LEU A 60 23.93 -13.67 -30.26
N LEU A 61 24.41 -12.47 -30.62
CA LEU A 61 25.82 -12.08 -30.53
C LEU A 61 26.21 -11.58 -29.13
N THR A 62 25.29 -10.99 -28.37
CA THR A 62 25.54 -10.45 -27.02
C THR A 62 25.07 -11.38 -25.90
N LYS A 63 24.62 -12.59 -26.22
CA LYS A 63 24.15 -13.58 -25.23
C LYS A 63 25.17 -13.88 -24.11
N ASP A 64 26.46 -13.74 -24.40
CA ASP A 64 27.57 -14.03 -23.48
C ASP A 64 28.11 -12.76 -22.77
N PHE A 65 27.57 -11.57 -23.08
CA PHE A 65 28.04 -10.27 -22.55
C PHE A 65 26.86 -9.32 -22.24
N GLY A 66 26.63 -9.03 -20.95
CA GLY A 66 25.56 -8.10 -20.54
C GLY A 66 24.15 -8.69 -20.72
N PHE A 67 23.95 -9.89 -20.18
CA PHE A 67 22.72 -10.68 -20.26
C PHE A 67 21.46 -9.89 -19.84
N ASP A 68 21.50 -9.25 -18.68
CA ASP A 68 20.34 -8.53 -18.13
C ASP A 68 19.98 -7.28 -18.95
N TRP A 69 20.99 -6.54 -19.40
CA TRP A 69 20.79 -5.33 -20.21
C TRP A 69 20.30 -5.65 -21.62
N THR A 70 20.82 -6.69 -22.26
CA THR A 70 20.36 -7.11 -23.59
C THR A 70 18.89 -7.52 -23.53
N ILE A 71 18.49 -8.32 -22.54
CA ILE A 71 17.10 -8.77 -22.38
C ILE A 71 16.19 -7.59 -22.04
N ALA A 72 16.58 -6.73 -21.08
CA ALA A 72 15.78 -5.59 -20.67
C ALA A 72 15.56 -4.61 -21.83
N LEU A 73 16.61 -4.25 -22.58
CA LEU A 73 16.52 -3.30 -23.69
C LEU A 73 15.78 -3.89 -24.90
N THR A 74 16.05 -5.13 -25.28
CA THR A 74 15.38 -5.75 -26.44
C THR A 74 13.94 -6.11 -26.11
N GLY A 75 13.66 -6.56 -24.89
CA GLY A 75 12.31 -6.74 -24.35
C GLY A 75 11.54 -5.42 -24.30
N ALA A 76 12.13 -4.34 -23.77
CA ALA A 76 11.54 -3.01 -23.77
C ALA A 76 11.25 -2.51 -25.18
N TRP A 77 12.22 -2.63 -26.10
CA TRP A 77 12.05 -2.24 -27.50
C TRP A 77 10.96 -3.07 -28.19
N ARG A 78 10.85 -4.37 -27.87
CA ARG A 78 9.77 -5.23 -28.37
C ARG A 78 8.41 -4.77 -27.88
N ILE A 79 8.30 -4.46 -26.59
CA ILE A 79 7.06 -3.97 -25.97
C ILE A 79 6.69 -2.62 -26.60
N ILE A 80 7.65 -1.70 -26.77
CA ILE A 80 7.45 -0.41 -27.42
C ILE A 80 7.01 -0.59 -28.88
N GLY A 81 7.72 -1.41 -29.67
CA GLY A 81 7.38 -1.65 -31.08
C GLY A 81 6.01 -2.31 -31.25
N THR A 82 5.66 -3.23 -30.36
CA THR A 82 4.33 -3.85 -30.31
C THR A 82 3.26 -2.83 -29.93
N ALA A 83 3.51 -2.02 -28.91
CA ALA A 83 2.62 -0.94 -28.51
C ALA A 83 2.40 0.06 -29.66
N ILE A 84 3.48 0.55 -30.29
CA ILE A 84 3.41 1.44 -31.47
C ILE A 84 2.58 0.80 -32.58
N SER A 85 2.79 -0.49 -32.87
CA SER A 85 2.03 -1.22 -33.89
C SER A 85 0.54 -1.31 -33.54
N ILE A 86 0.21 -1.52 -32.26
CA ILE A 86 -1.18 -1.51 -31.75
C ILE A 86 -1.80 -0.10 -31.87
N PHE A 87 -1.04 0.96 -31.56
CA PHE A 87 -1.49 2.35 -31.68
C PHE A 87 -1.68 2.81 -33.14
N HIS A 88 -0.91 2.26 -34.08
CA HIS A 88 -0.94 2.60 -35.50
C HIS A 88 -1.66 1.58 -36.39
N ALA A 89 -2.21 0.51 -35.81
CA ALA A 89 -3.00 -0.46 -36.55
C ALA A 89 -4.14 0.28 -37.29
N LYS A 90 -4.27 0.00 -38.61
CA LYS A 90 -5.24 0.69 -39.47
C LYS A 90 -6.64 0.60 -38.86
N GLU A 91 -7.23 1.77 -38.61
CA GLU A 91 -8.60 1.90 -38.12
C GLU A 91 -9.54 1.11 -39.06
N GLY A 92 -10.32 0.17 -38.50
CA GLY A 92 -11.45 -0.41 -39.23
C GLY A 92 -12.31 0.72 -39.79
N ARG A 93 -12.68 0.66 -41.08
CA ARG A 93 -13.34 1.77 -41.79
C ARG A 93 -14.57 2.27 -41.02
N SER A 94 -14.41 3.41 -40.35
CA SER A 94 -15.44 4.11 -39.56
C SER A 94 -16.75 4.36 -40.35
N GLU A 95 -16.66 4.36 -41.68
CA GLU A 95 -17.79 4.53 -42.59
C GLU A 95 -18.84 3.40 -42.51
N THR A 96 -18.43 2.14 -42.26
CA THR A 96 -19.37 0.99 -42.23
C THR A 96 -19.87 0.65 -40.83
N SER A 97 -19.21 1.12 -39.77
CA SER A 97 -19.52 0.72 -38.39
C SER A 97 -20.94 1.01 -37.95
N GLY A 98 -21.52 2.11 -38.43
CA GLY A 98 -22.91 2.46 -38.15
C GLY A 98 -23.90 1.47 -38.77
N MET A 99 -23.60 0.95 -39.97
CA MET A 99 -24.44 -0.02 -40.67
C MET A 99 -24.28 -1.42 -40.06
N ASP A 100 -23.05 -1.84 -39.74
CA ASP A 100 -22.78 -3.10 -39.02
C ASP A 100 -23.49 -3.14 -37.66
N VAL A 101 -23.57 -2.00 -36.97
CA VAL A 101 -24.28 -1.89 -35.69
C VAL A 101 -25.78 -2.00 -35.87
N ALA A 102 -26.36 -1.34 -36.89
CA ALA A 102 -27.78 -1.45 -37.20
C ALA A 102 -28.17 -2.89 -37.55
N GLU A 103 -27.32 -3.59 -38.30
CA GLU A 103 -27.47 -5.01 -38.64
C GLU A 103 -27.34 -5.90 -37.39
N SER A 104 -26.32 -5.70 -36.55
CA SER A 104 -26.13 -6.44 -35.28
C SER A 104 -27.23 -6.22 -34.24
N LEU A 105 -28.03 -5.18 -34.41
CA LEU A 105 -29.18 -4.87 -33.57
C LEU A 105 -30.49 -5.41 -34.17
N GLU A 106 -30.42 -5.97 -35.38
CA GLU A 106 -31.55 -6.29 -36.27
C GLU A 106 -32.57 -5.14 -36.27
N LEU A 107 -32.06 -3.91 -36.43
CA LEU A 107 -32.94 -2.76 -36.55
C LEU A 107 -33.76 -2.89 -37.85
N PRO A 108 -35.02 -2.43 -37.85
CA PRO A 108 -35.84 -2.43 -39.06
C PRO A 108 -35.11 -1.67 -40.16
N ASP A 109 -35.14 -2.20 -41.39
CA ASP A 109 -34.56 -1.54 -42.55
C ASP A 109 -35.46 -0.37 -43.03
N ILE A 110 -35.47 0.72 -42.26
CA ILE A 110 -36.31 1.90 -42.49
C ILE A 110 -35.46 3.16 -42.71
N PRO A 111 -35.93 4.13 -43.52
CA PRO A 111 -35.17 5.34 -43.85
C PRO A 111 -34.77 6.17 -42.62
N SER A 112 -35.61 6.23 -41.58
CA SER A 112 -35.30 6.92 -40.33
C SER A 112 -34.07 6.34 -39.61
N VAL A 113 -33.93 5.02 -39.55
CA VAL A 113 -32.75 4.37 -38.95
C VAL A 113 -31.48 4.70 -39.75
N LYS A 114 -31.52 4.55 -41.08
CA LYS A 114 -30.37 4.86 -41.96
C LYS A 114 -29.93 6.33 -41.85
N SER A 115 -30.90 7.25 -41.79
CA SER A 115 -30.62 8.69 -41.63
C SER A 115 -30.05 9.01 -40.25
N SER A 116 -30.58 8.42 -39.17
CA SER A 116 -30.04 8.57 -37.82
C SER A 116 -28.62 8.01 -37.69
N VAL A 117 -28.31 6.86 -38.32
CA VAL A 117 -26.94 6.30 -38.36
C VAL A 117 -25.97 7.29 -39.01
N LYS A 118 -26.28 7.78 -40.21
CA LYS A 118 -25.43 8.74 -40.94
C LYS A 118 -25.26 10.05 -40.17
N LYS A 119 -26.35 10.57 -39.60
CA LYS A 119 -26.33 11.78 -38.76
C LYS A 119 -25.41 11.59 -37.57
N ILE A 120 -25.55 10.48 -36.83
CA ILE A 120 -24.73 10.18 -35.66
C ILE A 120 -23.25 10.04 -36.07
N GLN A 121 -22.92 9.29 -37.13
CA GLN A 121 -21.53 9.16 -37.58
C GLN A 121 -20.89 10.52 -37.90
N LYS A 122 -21.63 11.42 -38.56
CA LYS A 122 -21.15 12.79 -38.86
C LYS A 122 -20.98 13.64 -37.59
N GLU A 123 -21.92 13.55 -36.65
CA GLU A 123 -21.80 14.27 -35.38
C GLU A 123 -20.64 13.76 -34.52
N GLU A 124 -20.38 12.46 -34.53
CA GLU A 124 -19.28 11.84 -33.78
C GLU A 124 -17.91 12.21 -34.35
N SER A 125 -17.76 12.27 -35.68
CA SER A 125 -16.49 12.71 -36.29
C SER A 125 -16.15 14.16 -35.97
N ILE A 126 -17.16 15.04 -35.90
CA ILE A 126 -17.00 16.45 -35.49
C ILE A 126 -16.69 16.58 -33.99
N ARG A 127 -17.31 15.73 -33.15
CA ARG A 127 -17.11 15.78 -31.69
C ARG A 127 -15.78 15.20 -31.23
N TYR A 128 -15.22 14.25 -31.97
CA TYR A 128 -13.97 13.58 -31.59
C TYR A 128 -12.82 14.51 -31.15
N PRO A 129 -12.45 15.57 -31.90
CA PRO A 129 -11.41 16.51 -31.45
C PRO A 129 -11.79 17.27 -30.17
N ILE A 130 -13.07 17.62 -29.99
CA ILE A 130 -13.58 18.30 -28.80
C ILE A 130 -13.51 17.36 -27.59
N ASP A 131 -13.96 16.12 -27.73
CA ASP A 131 -13.92 15.10 -26.68
C ASP A 131 -12.48 14.83 -26.24
N LYS A 132 -11.53 14.80 -27.19
CA LYS A 132 -10.09 14.68 -26.89
C LYS A 132 -9.60 15.84 -26.02
N THR A 133 -9.94 17.08 -26.37
CA THR A 133 -9.57 18.26 -25.58
C THR A 133 -10.15 18.18 -24.17
N TRP A 134 -11.43 17.80 -24.03
CA TRP A 134 -12.05 17.64 -22.71
C TRP A 134 -11.40 16.55 -21.86
N ILE A 135 -11.05 15.40 -22.45
CA ILE A 135 -10.33 14.34 -21.73
C ILE A 135 -8.98 14.86 -21.22
N ILE A 136 -8.22 15.59 -22.05
CA ILE A 136 -6.93 16.17 -21.63
C ILE A 136 -7.13 17.18 -20.50
N VAL A 137 -8.10 18.09 -20.63
CA VAL A 137 -8.41 19.08 -19.58
C VAL A 137 -8.80 18.37 -18.28
N PHE A 138 -9.61 17.32 -18.36
CA PHE A 138 -10.05 16.55 -17.21
C PHE A 138 -8.88 15.85 -16.51
N LEU A 139 -7.95 15.25 -17.27
CA LEU A 139 -6.74 14.63 -16.73
C LEU A 139 -5.80 15.66 -16.11
N VAL A 140 -5.64 16.83 -16.72
CA VAL A 140 -4.85 17.92 -16.14
C VAL A 140 -5.47 18.42 -14.83
N LEU A 141 -6.80 18.53 -14.77
CA LEU A 141 -7.50 18.91 -13.54
C LEU A 141 -7.31 17.86 -12.42
N LEU A 142 -7.47 16.57 -12.72
CA LEU A 142 -7.22 15.50 -11.76
C LEU A 142 -5.77 15.53 -11.27
N PHE A 143 -4.81 15.72 -12.18
CA PHE A 143 -3.40 15.86 -11.81
C PHE A 143 -3.16 17.04 -10.86
N ILE A 144 -3.76 18.21 -11.13
CA ILE A 144 -3.64 19.39 -10.27
C ILE A 144 -4.28 19.14 -8.90
N ILE A 145 -5.40 18.42 -8.84
CA ILE A 145 -6.05 18.04 -7.57
C ILE A 145 -5.12 17.13 -6.75
N HIS A 146 -4.57 16.09 -7.35
CA HIS A 146 -3.60 15.19 -6.71
C HIS A 146 -2.35 15.96 -6.27
N LEU A 147 -1.82 16.84 -7.12
CA LEU A 147 -0.67 17.68 -6.80
C LEU A 147 -0.94 18.59 -5.59
N GLY A 148 -2.16 19.14 -5.48
CA GLY A 148 -2.57 19.96 -4.35
C GLY A 148 -2.77 19.17 -3.06
N ARG A 149 -3.26 17.93 -3.15
CA ARG A 149 -3.51 17.04 -2.00
C ARG A 149 -2.25 16.37 -1.47
N MET A 150 -1.42 15.82 -2.36
CA MET A 150 -0.19 15.12 -2.02
C MET A 150 0.96 16.09 -1.69
N GLY A 151 0.86 17.33 -2.17
CA GLY A 151 1.89 18.35 -2.00
C GLY A 151 2.93 18.33 -3.12
N LEU A 152 3.65 19.44 -3.24
CA LEU A 152 4.73 19.65 -4.21
C LEU A 152 6.04 19.60 -3.46
N ASP A 153 6.55 18.39 -3.22
CA ASP A 153 7.97 18.27 -2.93
C ASP A 153 8.71 18.72 -4.21
N LYS A 154 9.79 19.48 -4.08
CA LYS A 154 10.50 20.00 -5.27
C LYS A 154 11.44 18.94 -5.86
N THR A 155 11.13 17.66 -5.65
CA THR A 155 11.94 16.53 -6.11
C THR A 155 11.29 15.87 -7.31
N ALA A 156 12.07 15.13 -8.10
CA ALA A 156 11.51 14.36 -9.20
C ALA A 156 10.55 13.25 -8.71
N LEU A 157 10.68 12.84 -7.44
CA LEU A 157 9.90 11.78 -6.82
C LEU A 157 8.52 12.28 -6.39
N GLY A 158 8.37 13.46 -5.78
CA GLY A 158 7.03 13.95 -5.41
C GLY A 158 6.19 14.50 -6.56
N ILE A 159 6.75 14.72 -7.76
CA ILE A 159 5.95 14.89 -9.00
C ILE A 159 5.50 13.54 -9.56
N LEU A 160 6.23 12.44 -9.27
CA LEU A 160 5.86 11.11 -9.72
C LEU A 160 4.59 10.62 -9.03
N SER A 161 4.41 10.87 -7.73
CA SER A 161 3.24 10.40 -6.96
C SER A 161 1.90 10.90 -7.53
N PRO A 162 1.70 12.22 -7.79
CA PRO A 162 0.49 12.70 -8.47
C PRO A 162 0.33 12.13 -9.89
N GLY A 163 1.43 11.84 -10.58
CA GLY A 163 1.41 11.20 -11.89
C GLY A 163 0.93 9.75 -11.83
N VAL A 164 1.33 9.01 -10.81
CA VAL A 164 0.87 7.63 -10.53
C VAL A 164 -0.60 7.64 -10.12
N ALA A 165 -1.01 8.56 -9.24
CA ALA A 165 -2.41 8.71 -8.86
C ALA A 165 -3.30 8.99 -10.07
N LEU A 166 -2.88 9.93 -10.94
CA LEU A 166 -3.56 10.18 -12.22
C LEU A 166 -3.63 8.94 -13.11
N PHE A 167 -2.55 8.14 -13.18
CA PHE A 167 -2.57 6.90 -13.92
C PHE A 167 -3.57 5.90 -13.33
N GLY A 168 -3.70 5.84 -12.01
CA GLY A 168 -4.76 5.12 -11.31
C GLY A 168 -6.16 5.53 -11.78
N ASP A 169 -6.43 6.84 -11.89
CA ASP A 169 -7.72 7.35 -12.39
C ASP A 169 -8.02 6.89 -13.82
N VAL A 170 -6.99 6.86 -14.67
CA VAL A 170 -7.09 6.34 -16.04
C VAL A 170 -7.48 4.86 -16.01
N VAL A 171 -6.81 4.05 -15.20
CA VAL A 171 -7.09 2.61 -15.07
C VAL A 171 -8.49 2.37 -14.55
N VAL A 172 -8.90 3.07 -13.49
CA VAL A 172 -10.25 2.98 -12.91
C VAL A 172 -11.31 3.36 -13.94
N ALA A 173 -11.11 4.44 -14.72
CA ALA A 173 -12.01 4.84 -15.79
C ALA A 173 -12.18 3.74 -16.86
N LEU A 174 -11.08 3.07 -17.24
CA LEU A 174 -11.12 1.96 -18.19
C LEU A 174 -11.84 0.74 -17.61
N ILE A 175 -11.59 0.38 -16.35
CA ILE A 175 -12.28 -0.72 -15.63
C ILE A 175 -13.78 -0.44 -15.54
N ILE A 176 -14.18 0.78 -15.14
CA ILE A 176 -15.59 1.15 -15.07
C ILE A 176 -16.24 1.03 -16.45
N THR A 177 -15.57 1.50 -17.51
CA THR A 177 -16.14 1.41 -18.86
C THR A 177 -16.27 -0.03 -19.34
N PHE A 178 -15.20 -0.81 -19.29
CA PHE A 178 -15.14 -2.11 -19.97
C PHE A 178 -15.46 -3.29 -19.06
N GLY A 179 -15.21 -3.18 -17.76
CA GLY A 179 -15.55 -4.19 -16.75
C GLY A 179 -16.98 -4.07 -16.22
N ILE A 180 -17.54 -2.86 -16.15
CA ILE A 180 -18.87 -2.63 -15.53
C ILE A 180 -19.89 -2.15 -16.56
N ILE A 181 -19.68 -0.97 -17.15
CA ILE A 181 -20.69 -0.32 -18.01
C ILE A 181 -20.94 -1.12 -19.29
N SER A 182 -19.89 -1.60 -19.96
CA SER A 182 -20.03 -2.30 -21.25
C SER A 182 -20.73 -3.66 -21.10
N PRO A 183 -20.38 -4.53 -20.12
CA PRO A 183 -21.08 -5.78 -19.89
C PRO A 183 -22.54 -5.58 -19.48
N LEU A 184 -22.81 -4.67 -18.54
CA LEU A 184 -24.19 -4.33 -18.13
C LEU A 184 -25.02 -3.84 -19.32
N ARG A 185 -24.43 -3.01 -20.19
CA ARG A 185 -25.08 -2.57 -21.43
C ARG A 185 -25.29 -3.70 -22.42
N ALA A 186 -24.38 -4.66 -22.53
CA ALA A 186 -24.55 -5.82 -23.41
C ALA A 186 -25.72 -6.71 -22.93
N VAL A 187 -25.85 -6.93 -21.61
CA VAL A 187 -26.98 -7.65 -21.00
C VAL A 187 -28.27 -6.87 -21.22
N PHE A 188 -28.29 -5.58 -20.86
CA PHE A 188 -29.47 -4.73 -21.04
C PHE A 188 -29.88 -4.60 -22.51
N LYS A 189 -28.91 -4.57 -23.43
CA LYS A 189 -29.14 -4.61 -24.87
C LYS A 189 -29.97 -5.84 -25.25
N LYS A 190 -29.56 -7.04 -24.84
CA LYS A 190 -30.30 -8.28 -25.16
C LYS A 190 -31.74 -8.24 -24.66
N ILE A 191 -31.97 -7.78 -23.43
CA ILE A 191 -33.29 -7.75 -22.80
C ILE A 191 -34.24 -6.77 -23.51
N THR A 192 -33.72 -5.61 -23.92
CA THR A 192 -34.56 -4.51 -24.41
C THR A 192 -34.64 -4.39 -25.94
N SER A 193 -33.87 -5.19 -26.70
CA SER A 193 -33.88 -5.18 -28.17
C SER A 193 -35.29 -5.28 -28.79
N PRO A 194 -36.20 -6.19 -28.35
CA PRO A 194 -37.53 -6.30 -28.97
C PRO A 194 -38.37 -5.04 -28.85
N VAL A 195 -38.33 -4.39 -27.68
CA VAL A 195 -39.05 -3.13 -27.41
C VAL A 195 -38.48 -2.01 -28.27
N ILE A 196 -37.15 -1.92 -28.38
CA ILE A 196 -36.46 -0.89 -29.16
C ILE A 196 -36.79 -0.98 -30.64
N ARG A 197 -36.86 -2.19 -31.21
CA ARG A 197 -37.27 -2.39 -32.61
C ARG A 197 -38.69 -1.87 -32.84
N ARG A 198 -39.63 -2.18 -31.94
CA ARG A 198 -41.01 -1.67 -32.01
C ARG A 198 -41.06 -0.15 -31.91
N LEU A 199 -40.25 0.46 -31.04
CA LEU A 199 -40.19 1.92 -30.89
C LEU A 199 -39.62 2.62 -32.14
N TRP A 200 -38.60 2.06 -32.80
CA TRP A 200 -38.10 2.60 -34.07
C TRP A 200 -39.17 2.59 -35.17
N ILE A 201 -39.91 1.49 -35.30
CA ILE A 201 -41.04 1.39 -36.24
C ILE A 201 -42.14 2.40 -35.89
N TRP A 202 -42.46 2.55 -34.61
CA TRP A 202 -43.46 3.51 -34.15
C TRP A 202 -43.05 4.96 -34.46
N VAL A 203 -41.80 5.36 -34.17
CA VAL A 203 -41.29 6.72 -34.44
C VAL A 203 -41.35 7.07 -35.93
N ASP A 204 -41.11 6.09 -36.79
CA ASP A 204 -41.14 6.22 -38.25
C ASP A 204 -42.57 6.37 -38.79
N LYS A 205 -43.50 5.56 -38.27
CA LYS A 205 -44.93 5.55 -38.68
C LYS A 205 -45.72 6.79 -38.28
N VAL A 206 -45.22 7.66 -37.39
CA VAL A 206 -45.93 8.90 -37.01
C VAL A 206 -45.92 9.88 -38.21
N PRO A 207 -47.11 10.24 -38.77
CA PRO A 207 -47.23 11.14 -39.92
C PRO A 207 -46.60 12.51 -39.63
N GLU A 208 -46.06 13.17 -40.66
CA GLU A 208 -45.34 14.44 -40.51
C GLU A 208 -46.19 15.53 -39.87
N GLU A 209 -47.47 15.59 -40.21
CA GLU A 209 -48.46 16.54 -39.68
C GLU A 209 -48.69 16.38 -38.16
N GLN A 210 -48.43 15.18 -37.61
CA GLN A 210 -48.59 14.86 -36.19
C GLN A 210 -47.28 15.00 -35.39
N ARG A 211 -46.17 15.36 -36.04
CA ARG A 211 -44.86 15.53 -35.41
C ARG A 211 -44.78 16.86 -34.66
N LYS A 212 -45.39 16.91 -33.47
CA LYS A 212 -45.30 18.08 -32.57
C LYS A 212 -43.84 18.39 -32.22
N LYS A 213 -43.50 19.69 -32.16
CA LYS A 213 -42.18 20.19 -31.74
C LYS A 213 -41.79 19.72 -30.33
N PHE A 214 -42.78 19.54 -29.46
CA PHE A 214 -42.64 18.92 -28.15
C PHE A 214 -43.71 17.82 -28.00
N GLY A 215 -43.28 16.58 -27.75
CA GLY A 215 -44.17 15.43 -27.65
C GLY A 215 -43.42 14.11 -27.44
N LEU A 216 -44.16 13.07 -27.07
CA LEU A 216 -43.63 11.75 -26.71
C LEU A 216 -42.73 11.17 -27.82
N ARG A 217 -43.07 11.36 -29.10
CA ARG A 217 -42.24 10.93 -30.24
C ARG A 217 -40.83 11.51 -30.18
N ARG A 218 -40.67 12.79 -29.88
CA ARG A 218 -39.35 13.45 -29.84
C ARG A 218 -38.51 12.91 -28.70
N ILE A 219 -39.12 12.66 -27.53
CA ILE A 219 -38.46 12.08 -26.35
C ILE A 219 -37.99 10.66 -26.68
N VAL A 220 -38.87 9.83 -27.23
CA VAL A 220 -38.55 8.45 -27.64
C VAL A 220 -37.48 8.44 -28.73
N ASN A 221 -37.59 9.27 -29.77
CA ASN A 221 -36.59 9.37 -30.82
C ASN A 221 -35.23 9.81 -30.27
N SER A 222 -35.19 10.78 -29.36
CA SER A 222 -33.95 11.22 -28.71
C SER A 222 -33.31 10.10 -27.87
N TYR A 223 -34.12 9.33 -27.15
CA TYR A 223 -33.66 8.15 -26.41
C TYR A 223 -33.09 7.06 -27.35
N LEU A 224 -33.78 6.77 -28.46
CA LEU A 224 -33.34 5.80 -29.47
C LEU A 224 -32.03 6.24 -30.15
N GLU A 225 -31.91 7.52 -30.56
CA GLU A 225 -30.69 8.09 -31.11
C GLU A 225 -29.54 8.05 -30.10
N ARG A 226 -29.79 8.34 -28.81
CA ARG A 226 -28.77 8.25 -27.75
C ARG A 226 -28.26 6.82 -27.60
N ARG A 227 -29.16 5.83 -27.59
CA ARG A 227 -28.81 4.42 -27.48
C ARG A 227 -28.04 3.90 -28.70
N LEU A 228 -28.46 4.30 -29.90
CA LEU A 228 -27.79 3.96 -31.15
C LEU A 228 -26.37 4.55 -31.16
N ARG A 229 -26.21 5.82 -30.79
CA ARG A 229 -24.90 6.48 -30.64
C ARG A 229 -23.98 5.73 -29.68
N THR A 230 -24.47 5.36 -28.51
CA THR A 230 -23.68 4.56 -27.55
C THR A 230 -23.24 3.23 -28.13
N SER A 231 -24.11 2.55 -28.88
CA SER A 231 -23.80 1.26 -29.51
C SER A 231 -22.75 1.41 -30.61
N ILE A 232 -22.82 2.49 -31.40
CA ILE A 232 -21.82 2.84 -32.42
C ILE A 232 -20.46 3.13 -31.76
N ARG A 233 -20.43 3.92 -30.68
CA ARG A 233 -19.18 4.21 -29.93
C ARG A 233 -18.52 2.95 -29.39
N LEU A 234 -19.28 2.06 -28.75
CA LEU A 234 -18.76 0.80 -28.22
C LEU A 234 -18.29 -0.15 -29.32
N ARG A 235 -18.96 -0.17 -30.48
CA ARG A 235 -18.47 -0.91 -31.64
C ARG A 235 -17.17 -0.30 -32.17
N ASN A 236 -17.11 1.03 -32.23
CA ASN A 236 -15.92 1.75 -32.67
C ASN A 236 -14.72 1.51 -31.77
N ALA A 237 -14.94 1.37 -30.46
CA ALA A 237 -13.92 0.96 -29.50
C ALA A 237 -13.28 -0.40 -29.85
N GLY A 238 -14.02 -1.31 -30.50
CA GLY A 238 -13.49 -2.61 -30.92
C GLY A 238 -12.58 -2.57 -32.16
N TYR A 239 -12.46 -1.46 -32.88
CA TYR A 239 -11.66 -1.40 -34.12
C TYR A 239 -10.18 -1.04 -33.90
N SER A 240 -9.85 -0.32 -32.82
CA SER A 240 -8.46 0.02 -32.51
C SER A 240 -8.29 0.29 -31.03
N PHE A 241 -7.07 0.09 -30.52
CA PHE A 241 -6.73 0.45 -29.14
C PHE A 241 -6.94 1.93 -28.85
N ARG A 242 -6.59 2.81 -29.80
CA ARG A 242 -6.80 4.26 -29.65
C ARG A 242 -8.27 4.60 -29.49
N SER A 243 -9.13 4.02 -30.31
CA SER A 243 -10.59 4.20 -30.21
C SER A 243 -11.14 3.60 -28.92
N ALA A 244 -10.62 2.44 -28.48
CA ALA A 244 -10.97 1.83 -27.20
C ALA A 244 -10.61 2.73 -26.03
N PHE A 245 -9.35 3.20 -25.99
CA PHE A 245 -8.84 4.08 -24.95
C PHE A 245 -9.66 5.38 -24.89
N MET A 246 -9.86 6.08 -26.00
CA MET A 246 -10.63 7.32 -26.02
C MET A 246 -12.10 7.10 -25.60
N THR A 247 -12.74 6.02 -26.06
CA THR A 247 -14.12 5.69 -25.65
C THR A 247 -14.20 5.32 -24.16
N GLY A 248 -13.18 4.62 -23.67
CA GLY A 248 -12.98 4.26 -22.27
C GLY A 248 -12.85 5.49 -21.39
N MET A 249 -11.95 6.41 -21.75
CA MET A 249 -11.76 7.65 -21.01
C MET A 249 -13.01 8.54 -21.04
N GLN A 250 -13.62 8.72 -22.22
CA GLN A 250 -14.84 9.53 -22.35
C GLN A 250 -16.00 8.98 -21.51
N THR A 251 -16.12 7.65 -21.44
CA THR A 251 -17.22 7.01 -20.72
C THR A 251 -16.93 6.92 -19.24
N GLY A 252 -15.70 6.56 -18.85
CA GLY A 252 -15.34 6.18 -17.49
C GLY A 252 -14.90 7.34 -16.60
N LEU A 253 -14.18 8.34 -17.13
CA LEU A 253 -13.62 9.43 -16.31
C LEU A 253 -14.67 10.15 -15.44
N PRO A 254 -15.88 10.48 -15.95
CA PRO A 254 -16.90 11.11 -15.11
C PRO A 254 -17.34 10.23 -13.93
N TYR A 255 -17.40 8.91 -14.12
CA TYR A 255 -17.76 7.98 -13.05
C TYR A 255 -16.59 7.73 -12.11
N ALA A 256 -15.35 7.69 -12.62
CA ALA A 256 -14.15 7.59 -11.79
C ALA A 256 -14.06 8.80 -10.85
N ALA A 257 -14.20 10.01 -11.38
CA ALA A 257 -14.23 11.24 -10.57
C ALA A 257 -15.41 11.29 -9.59
N MET A 258 -16.60 10.87 -10.02
CA MET A 258 -17.76 10.79 -9.13
C MET A 258 -17.54 9.78 -8.00
N LEU A 259 -16.96 8.61 -8.30
CA LEU A 259 -16.62 7.63 -7.28
C LEU A 259 -15.58 8.20 -6.31
N ALA A 260 -14.48 8.76 -6.81
CA ALA A 260 -13.45 9.40 -6.00
C ALA A 260 -14.02 10.50 -5.08
N ALA A 261 -15.01 11.26 -5.54
CA ALA A 261 -15.65 12.32 -4.76
C ALA A 261 -16.59 11.80 -3.65
N ILE A 262 -17.24 10.64 -3.83
CA ILE A 262 -18.25 10.12 -2.90
C ILE A 262 -17.67 9.03 -1.98
N ILE A 263 -16.59 8.34 -2.39
CA ILE A 263 -15.91 7.31 -1.58
C ILE A 263 -15.55 7.80 -0.17
N PRO A 264 -14.97 9.01 0.02
CA PRO A 264 -14.73 9.56 1.36
C PRO A 264 -16.02 9.75 2.18
N VAL A 265 -17.13 10.13 1.52
CA VAL A 265 -18.45 10.29 2.17
C VAL A 265 -18.97 8.95 2.69
N PHE A 266 -18.58 7.83 2.08
CA PHE A 266 -18.94 6.49 2.52
C PHE A 266 -17.97 5.89 3.56
N GLY A 267 -17.00 6.67 4.07
CA GLY A 267 -16.01 6.17 5.02
C GLY A 267 -15.18 5.04 4.43
N MET A 268 -14.75 5.18 3.18
CA MET A 268 -13.71 4.34 2.58
C MET A 268 -12.52 5.26 2.31
N SER A 269 -11.49 5.18 3.14
CA SER A 269 -10.31 6.06 3.04
C SER A 269 -9.20 5.44 2.17
N TRP A 270 -9.04 4.11 2.21
CA TRP A 270 -7.77 3.52 1.77
C TRP A 270 -7.79 2.86 0.38
N TYR A 271 -8.71 1.91 0.11
CA TYR A 271 -8.59 1.04 -1.08
C TYR A 271 -8.86 1.72 -2.43
N PHE A 272 -9.64 2.80 -2.43
CA PHE A 272 -10.06 3.49 -3.66
C PHE A 272 -9.46 4.89 -3.82
N ASP A 273 -8.54 5.27 -2.92
CA ASP A 273 -7.74 6.47 -3.14
C ASP A 273 -6.53 6.11 -4.01
N THR A 274 -6.48 6.65 -5.22
CA THR A 274 -5.38 6.43 -6.16
C THR A 274 -4.05 6.98 -5.63
N GLU A 275 -4.08 7.86 -4.63
CA GLU A 275 -2.89 8.32 -3.91
C GLU A 275 -2.18 7.15 -3.20
N ASN A 276 -2.92 6.12 -2.72
CA ASN A 276 -2.33 4.93 -2.10
C ASN A 276 -1.68 3.98 -3.10
N TRP A 277 -2.04 4.05 -4.39
CA TRP A 277 -1.33 3.30 -5.42
C TRP A 277 0.09 3.83 -5.61
N ALA A 278 0.31 5.13 -5.35
CA ALA A 278 1.66 5.68 -5.29
C ALA A 278 2.44 5.05 -4.13
N ALA A 279 1.83 4.91 -2.95
CA ALA A 279 2.45 4.19 -1.82
C ALA A 279 2.84 2.75 -2.19
N GLY A 280 2.01 2.02 -2.95
CA GLY A 280 2.36 0.67 -3.45
C GLY A 280 3.53 0.64 -4.45
N ILE A 281 3.74 1.70 -5.24
CA ILE A 281 4.95 1.82 -6.07
C ILE A 281 6.16 2.16 -5.21
N TRP A 282 5.99 3.04 -4.22
CA TRP A 282 7.04 3.41 -3.27
C TRP A 282 7.48 2.24 -2.41
N ASP A 283 6.55 1.40 -1.99
CA ASP A 283 6.77 0.12 -1.35
C ASP A 283 7.75 -0.73 -2.16
N ASN A 284 7.44 -1.01 -3.44
CA ASN A 284 8.34 -1.77 -4.31
C ASN A 284 9.70 -1.09 -4.53
N TRP A 285 9.73 0.24 -4.65
CA TRP A 285 10.96 1.00 -4.85
C TRP A 285 11.87 1.01 -3.61
N ALA A 286 11.28 1.20 -2.43
CA ALA A 286 11.97 1.18 -1.15
C ALA A 286 12.38 -0.24 -0.79
N ALA A 287 11.51 -1.24 -0.97
CA ALA A 287 11.77 -2.66 -0.73
C ALA A 287 13.05 -3.16 -1.37
N SER A 288 13.37 -2.72 -2.59
CA SER A 288 14.59 -3.14 -3.28
C SER A 288 15.86 -2.43 -2.80
N ARG A 289 15.77 -1.47 -1.88
CA ARG A 289 16.87 -0.57 -1.47
C ARG A 289 17.06 -0.46 0.04
N THR A 290 16.05 -0.74 0.84
CA THR A 290 16.06 -0.54 2.30
C THR A 290 17.32 -1.11 2.96
N ASP A 291 17.72 -2.34 2.61
CA ASP A 291 18.91 -2.97 3.21
C ASP A 291 20.20 -2.21 2.89
N GLU A 292 20.38 -1.78 1.64
CA GLU A 292 21.56 -1.01 1.21
C GLU A 292 21.58 0.39 1.82
N TRP A 293 20.41 1.02 1.98
CA TRP A 293 20.27 2.29 2.66
C TRP A 293 20.57 2.18 4.15
N ARG A 294 20.01 1.17 4.82
CA ARG A 294 20.23 0.93 6.25
C ARG A 294 21.70 0.64 6.56
N MET A 295 22.38 -0.15 5.73
CA MET A 295 23.83 -0.35 5.84
C MET A 295 24.59 0.97 5.65
N ALA A 296 24.24 1.78 4.65
CA ALA A 296 24.91 3.08 4.43
C ALA A 296 24.74 4.04 5.61
N ILE A 297 23.51 4.13 6.15
CA ILE A 297 23.15 4.92 7.33
C ILE A 297 23.90 4.40 8.58
N THR A 298 23.91 3.10 8.80
CA THR A 298 24.60 2.49 9.94
C THR A 298 26.10 2.78 9.88
N ARG A 299 26.73 2.55 8.72
CA ARG A 299 28.17 2.74 8.54
C ARG A 299 28.60 4.20 8.64
N SER A 300 27.73 5.16 8.31
CA SER A 300 28.06 6.59 8.43
C SER A 300 28.22 7.05 9.87
N THR A 301 27.71 6.30 10.85
CA THR A 301 27.93 6.58 12.27
C THR A 301 29.39 6.42 12.68
N GLY A 302 30.16 5.60 11.95
CA GLY A 302 31.51 5.18 12.32
C GLY A 302 31.58 4.25 13.53
N GLU A 303 30.44 3.89 14.14
CA GLU A 303 30.41 2.91 15.23
C GLU A 303 30.58 1.50 14.66
N THR A 304 31.49 0.72 15.25
CA THR A 304 31.70 -0.68 14.86
C THR A 304 30.72 -1.57 15.63
N PRO A 305 30.17 -2.65 15.02
CA PRO A 305 29.32 -3.59 15.73
C PRO A 305 30.03 -4.15 16.96
N GLY A 306 29.40 -3.98 18.12
CA GLY A 306 29.94 -4.38 19.40
C GLY A 306 28.88 -4.30 20.49
N PRO A 307 29.16 -4.80 21.70
CA PRO A 307 28.16 -4.96 22.76
C PRO A 307 27.54 -3.63 23.24
N ASN A 308 28.22 -2.51 23.02
CA ASN A 308 27.73 -1.17 23.37
C ASN A 308 27.39 -0.29 22.15
N ALA A 309 27.49 -0.84 20.93
CA ALA A 309 27.15 -0.08 19.72
C ALA A 309 25.67 0.29 19.73
N PHE A 310 25.37 1.54 19.36
CA PHE A 310 24.01 2.10 19.35
C PHE A 310 23.28 1.95 20.69
N ARG A 311 24.02 1.94 21.80
CA ARG A 311 23.42 1.93 23.14
C ARG A 311 22.96 3.33 23.52
N ILE A 312 21.69 3.44 23.88
CA ILE A 312 21.10 4.65 24.46
C ILE A 312 21.03 4.46 25.97
N ILE A 313 21.45 5.49 26.70
CA ILE A 313 21.33 5.56 28.16
C ILE A 313 20.46 6.78 28.46
N PRO A 314 19.14 6.61 28.65
CA PRO A 314 18.31 7.73 29.07
C PRO A 314 18.77 8.22 30.44
N ASP A 315 18.95 9.53 30.61
CA ASP A 315 19.52 10.17 31.82
C ASP A 315 18.85 9.78 33.14
N SER A 316 17.64 9.21 33.09
CA SER A 316 16.80 8.85 34.24
C SER A 316 16.61 7.34 34.43
N VAL A 317 17.30 6.51 33.64
CA VAL A 317 17.30 5.04 33.77
C VAL A 317 18.61 4.61 34.42
N ASN A 318 18.57 4.30 35.72
CA ASN A 318 19.72 3.74 36.43
C ASN A 318 19.73 2.21 36.32
N ASN A 319 20.91 1.60 36.41
CA ASN A 319 21.10 0.17 36.19
C ASN A 319 20.28 -0.77 37.10
N SER A 320 19.86 -0.29 38.28
CA SER A 320 19.22 -1.11 39.31
C SER A 320 17.89 -0.56 39.86
N SER A 321 17.44 0.62 39.41
CA SER A 321 16.21 1.24 39.89
C SER A 321 14.99 0.79 39.09
N ASP A 322 13.84 0.77 39.75
CA ASP A 322 12.56 0.63 39.06
C ASP A 322 12.32 1.82 38.13
N PHE A 323 11.79 1.53 36.94
CA PHE A 323 11.42 2.55 35.97
C PHE A 323 10.29 2.03 35.07
N SER A 324 9.66 2.94 34.35
CA SER A 324 8.71 2.60 33.31
C SER A 324 8.92 3.41 32.05
N PHE A 325 8.34 2.94 30.95
CA PHE A 325 8.31 3.64 29.68
C PHE A 325 7.00 3.35 28.96
N ILE A 326 6.61 4.26 28.07
CA ILE A 326 5.45 4.08 27.20
C ILE A 326 5.92 3.49 25.87
N ILE A 327 5.17 2.57 25.29
CA ILE A 327 5.40 2.11 23.92
C ILE A 327 4.11 2.14 23.10
N ILE A 328 4.21 2.70 21.88
CA ILE A 328 3.08 2.99 20.98
C ILE A 328 3.48 2.56 19.56
N GLY A 329 2.73 1.67 18.91
CA GLY A 329 2.92 1.34 17.48
C GLY A 329 1.97 2.12 16.59
N ASP A 330 2.41 2.45 15.38
CA ASP A 330 1.56 2.92 14.28
C ASP A 330 0.64 4.12 14.63
N PRO A 331 1.13 5.19 15.31
CA PRO A 331 0.28 6.30 15.68
C PRO A 331 -0.10 7.19 14.49
N GLY A 332 0.68 7.19 13.41
CA GLY A 332 0.89 8.33 12.51
C GLY A 332 -0.23 8.82 11.57
N GLU A 333 -1.52 8.59 11.86
CA GLU A 333 -2.62 8.91 10.92
C GLU A 333 -2.92 10.42 10.83
N GLY A 334 -2.87 11.14 11.95
CA GLY A 334 -3.14 12.59 12.05
C GLY A 334 -4.60 12.98 12.23
N ASP A 335 -5.49 12.01 12.46
CA ASP A 335 -6.93 12.23 12.55
C ASP A 335 -7.51 11.83 13.92
N ALA A 336 -8.84 11.72 14.04
CA ALA A 336 -9.50 11.44 15.31
C ALA A 336 -9.12 10.07 15.93
N SER A 337 -8.75 9.05 15.14
CA SER A 337 -8.33 7.76 15.67
C SER A 337 -6.99 7.86 16.39
N GLN A 338 -6.04 8.65 15.89
CA GLN A 338 -4.79 8.95 16.61
C GLN A 338 -5.04 9.88 17.80
N LEU A 339 -5.75 10.98 17.57
CA LEU A 339 -5.90 12.05 18.56
C LEU A 339 -6.68 11.60 19.81
N CYS A 340 -7.48 10.53 19.73
CA CYS A 340 -8.22 10.00 20.87
C CYS A 340 -7.32 9.46 22.00
N LEU A 341 -6.07 9.08 21.72
CA LEU A 341 -5.11 8.61 22.73
C LEU A 341 -4.32 9.73 23.41
N LYS A 342 -4.32 10.94 22.85
CA LYS A 342 -3.46 12.04 23.30
C LYS A 342 -3.53 12.30 24.80
N ASP A 343 -4.75 12.40 25.34
CA ASP A 343 -4.96 12.71 26.75
C ASP A 343 -4.40 11.61 27.66
N GLN A 344 -4.59 10.34 27.27
CA GLN A 344 -4.10 9.20 28.03
C GLN A 344 -2.57 9.09 27.97
N ILE A 345 -1.97 9.33 26.81
CA ILE A 345 -0.51 9.37 26.66
C ILE A 345 0.08 10.46 27.57
N GLN A 346 -0.50 11.65 27.59
CA GLN A 346 -0.08 12.74 28.47
C GLN A 346 -0.17 12.33 29.94
N ILE A 347 -1.34 11.88 30.40
CA ILE A 347 -1.58 11.45 31.79
C ILE A 347 -0.57 10.38 32.23
N VAL A 348 -0.33 9.36 31.40
CA VAL A 348 0.61 8.29 31.74
C VAL A 348 2.05 8.82 31.71
N SER A 349 2.40 9.68 30.75
CA SER A 349 3.76 10.22 30.60
C SER A 349 4.19 11.14 31.76
N GLU A 350 3.23 11.73 32.48
CA GLU A 350 3.50 12.58 33.66
C GLU A 350 3.87 11.77 34.91
N LYS A 351 3.64 10.45 34.90
CA LYS A 351 4.01 9.59 36.04
C LYS A 351 5.51 9.70 36.33
N PRO A 352 5.91 9.76 37.61
CA PRO A 352 7.29 10.04 38.00
C PRO A 352 8.26 8.91 37.65
N ASP A 353 7.78 7.68 37.51
CA ASP A 353 8.56 6.50 37.10
C ASP A 353 8.70 6.36 35.59
N VAL A 354 7.85 7.03 34.79
CA VAL A 354 7.97 7.01 33.32
C VAL A 354 9.18 7.84 32.89
N ARG A 355 10.10 7.21 32.16
CA ARG A 355 11.40 7.78 31.78
C ARG A 355 11.49 8.19 30.32
N PHE A 356 10.83 7.47 29.43
CA PHE A 356 10.83 7.75 27.99
C PHE A 356 9.59 7.16 27.31
N ILE A 357 9.39 7.54 26.06
CA ILE A 357 8.40 6.95 25.15
C ILE A 357 9.16 6.31 23.97
N LEU A 358 8.71 5.13 23.54
CA LEU A 358 9.17 4.45 22.35
C LEU A 358 8.02 4.35 21.34
N ILE A 359 8.24 4.79 20.10
CA ILE A 359 7.34 4.49 18.98
C ILE A 359 7.89 3.24 18.26
N SER A 360 7.08 2.19 18.12
CA SER A 360 7.53 0.86 17.68
C SER A 360 7.34 0.54 16.19
N SER A 361 6.83 1.47 15.39
CA SER A 361 6.73 1.42 13.91
C SER A 361 5.97 2.65 13.40
N ASP A 362 5.99 2.86 12.08
CA ASP A 362 5.15 3.78 11.29
C ASP A 362 4.79 5.09 11.99
N ILE A 363 5.78 5.99 12.06
CA ILE A 363 5.66 7.23 12.82
C ILE A 363 4.65 8.16 12.16
N VAL A 364 4.66 8.25 10.83
CA VAL A 364 3.73 9.05 10.04
C VAL A 364 3.29 8.34 8.76
N TYR A 365 1.98 8.36 8.49
CA TYR A 365 1.42 7.92 7.21
C TYR A 365 1.35 9.09 6.21
N PRO A 366 1.26 8.85 4.89
CA PRO A 366 1.37 7.55 4.24
C PRO A 366 2.80 7.14 3.89
N SER A 367 3.79 8.04 3.97
CA SER A 367 5.11 7.80 3.35
C SER A 367 6.32 8.35 4.12
N GLY A 368 6.21 8.61 5.43
CA GLY A 368 7.38 9.03 6.22
C GLY A 368 7.89 10.45 5.97
N GLU A 369 7.20 11.25 5.14
CA GLU A 369 7.70 12.53 4.66
C GLU A 369 7.68 13.63 5.74
N MET A 370 8.71 14.48 5.77
CA MET A 370 8.83 15.59 6.75
C MET A 370 7.61 16.53 6.79
N LYS A 371 6.88 16.71 5.68
CA LYS A 371 5.70 17.58 5.64
C LYS A 371 4.55 17.09 6.54
N ASP A 372 4.50 15.79 6.82
CA ASP A 372 3.44 15.15 7.59
C ASP A 372 3.76 15.11 9.10
N TYR A 373 5.02 15.32 9.50
CA TYR A 373 5.44 15.23 10.91
C TYR A 373 4.72 16.24 11.81
N GLU A 374 4.45 17.46 11.36
CA GLU A 374 3.81 18.49 12.21
C GLU A 374 2.42 18.04 12.67
N THR A 375 1.59 17.53 11.76
CA THR A 375 0.22 17.11 12.06
C THR A 375 0.13 15.72 12.65
N LYS A 376 1.05 14.81 12.30
CA LYS A 376 0.93 13.38 12.61
C LYS A 376 1.87 12.88 13.72
N PHE A 377 2.87 13.68 14.12
CA PHE A 377 3.77 13.35 15.24
C PHE A 377 3.82 14.49 16.28
N TRP A 378 4.20 15.70 15.86
CA TRP A 378 4.45 16.78 16.81
C TRP A 378 3.18 17.29 17.52
N LEU A 379 2.07 17.46 16.79
CA LEU A 379 0.78 17.85 17.39
C LEU A 379 0.21 16.79 18.35
N PRO A 380 0.17 15.49 17.98
CA PRO A 380 -0.23 14.41 18.89
C PRO A 380 0.63 14.31 20.14
N MET A 381 1.95 14.48 20.02
CA MET A 381 2.90 14.38 21.14
C MET A 381 3.04 15.67 21.95
N LYS A 382 2.42 16.78 21.54
CA LYS A 382 2.49 18.06 22.25
C LYS A 382 2.07 17.88 23.71
N GLY A 383 2.92 18.30 24.65
CA GLY A 383 2.71 18.12 26.09
C GLY A 383 3.48 16.94 26.68
N VAL A 384 4.09 16.09 25.86
CA VAL A 384 5.05 15.08 26.31
C VAL A 384 6.41 15.73 26.51
N TYR A 385 6.92 15.68 27.74
CA TYR A 385 8.23 16.23 28.12
C TYR A 385 9.30 15.14 28.34
N LYS A 386 8.95 13.87 28.14
CA LYS A 386 9.88 12.74 28.23
C LYS A 386 10.60 12.55 26.88
N PRO A 387 11.85 12.08 26.85
CA PRO A 387 12.52 11.66 25.62
C PRO A 387 11.66 10.68 24.81
N VAL A 388 11.54 10.95 23.51
CA VAL A 388 10.84 10.08 22.57
C VAL A 388 11.87 9.46 21.61
N TYR A 389 11.90 8.13 21.61
CA TYR A 389 12.67 7.31 20.68
C TYR A 389 11.72 6.62 19.71
N ALA A 390 12.23 6.16 18.57
CA ALA A 390 11.43 5.42 17.60
C ALA A 390 12.27 4.41 16.83
N ILE A 391 11.63 3.33 16.37
CA ILE A 391 12.12 2.55 15.23
C ILE A 391 11.20 2.76 14.03
N PRO A 392 11.73 2.76 12.80
CA PRO A 392 10.89 2.95 11.63
C PRO A 392 10.13 1.66 11.29
N GLY A 393 8.92 1.83 10.77
CA GLY A 393 8.20 0.80 10.04
C GLY A 393 8.36 0.94 8.53
N ASN A 394 7.60 0.19 7.75
CA ASN A 394 7.68 0.20 6.29
C ASN A 394 7.27 1.57 5.72
N HIS A 395 6.29 2.26 6.30
CA HIS A 395 5.84 3.56 5.79
C HIS A 395 6.90 4.65 5.92
N ASP A 396 7.79 4.55 6.91
CA ASP A 396 8.89 5.50 7.10
C ASP A 396 9.99 5.35 6.05
N TRP A 397 10.08 4.22 5.35
CA TRP A 397 11.09 3.98 4.32
C TRP A 397 10.71 4.51 2.93
N TYR A 398 9.44 4.87 2.71
CA TYR A 398 8.96 5.30 1.40
C TYR A 398 9.56 6.65 0.97
N ASP A 399 9.97 7.51 1.91
CA ASP A 399 10.74 8.73 1.63
C ASP A 399 12.27 8.52 1.67
N ALA A 400 12.74 7.27 1.71
CA ALA A 400 14.12 6.88 1.98
C ALA A 400 14.64 7.24 3.39
N LEU A 401 13.75 7.22 4.38
CA LEU A 401 14.00 7.44 5.81
C LEU A 401 14.45 8.87 6.16
N ASN A 402 14.10 9.86 5.34
CA ASN A 402 14.59 11.23 5.51
C ASN A 402 13.89 11.93 6.68
N GLY A 403 12.56 11.87 6.74
CA GLY A 403 11.75 12.47 7.79
C GLY A 403 12.10 11.90 9.17
N PHE A 404 12.20 10.57 9.25
CA PHE A 404 12.60 9.85 10.45
C PHE A 404 14.00 10.25 10.92
N THR A 405 14.98 10.21 10.02
CA THR A 405 16.38 10.53 10.34
C THR A 405 16.53 11.97 10.85
N ALA A 406 15.91 12.94 10.18
CA ALA A 406 15.96 14.33 10.62
C ALA A 406 15.28 14.56 11.98
N THR A 407 14.26 13.77 12.31
CA THR A 407 13.46 13.91 13.55
C THR A 407 14.10 13.23 14.75
N PHE A 408 14.58 12.00 14.61
CA PHE A 408 15.01 11.19 15.76
C PHE A 408 16.52 11.16 15.95
N PHE A 409 17.33 11.44 14.91
CA PHE A 409 18.77 11.39 15.06
C PHE A 409 19.35 12.70 15.58
N GLU A 410 20.51 12.60 16.22
CA GLU A 410 21.36 13.75 16.50
C GLU A 410 21.62 14.53 15.19
N PRO A 411 21.63 15.88 15.18
CA PRO A 411 21.72 16.65 13.93
C PRO A 411 22.90 16.29 13.02
N LYS A 412 24.06 15.97 13.61
CA LYS A 412 25.24 15.52 12.86
C LYS A 412 25.03 14.12 12.29
N ALA A 413 24.55 13.17 13.10
CA ALA A 413 24.27 11.81 12.65
C ALA A 413 23.20 11.81 11.55
N ALA A 414 22.17 12.66 11.67
CA ALA A 414 21.15 12.83 10.65
C ALA A 414 21.73 13.28 9.30
N HIS A 415 22.59 14.29 9.33
CA HIS A 415 23.27 14.80 8.15
C HIS A 415 24.11 13.71 7.47
N ASP A 416 24.95 13.02 8.25
CA ASP A 416 25.89 12.02 7.74
C ASP A 416 25.14 10.78 7.21
N ALA A 417 24.05 10.37 7.86
CA ALA A 417 23.18 9.27 7.44
C ALA A 417 22.49 9.56 6.10
N ILE A 418 21.84 10.72 5.97
CA ILE A 418 21.15 11.10 4.72
C ILE A 418 22.16 11.22 3.58
N LEU A 419 23.34 11.82 3.83
CA LEU A 419 24.39 11.95 2.82
C LEU A 419 24.93 10.58 2.37
N ALA A 420 25.18 9.66 3.30
CA ALA A 420 25.66 8.32 2.97
C ALA A 420 24.64 7.54 2.13
N ARG A 421 23.35 7.63 2.48
CA ARG A 421 22.24 7.05 1.73
C ARG A 421 22.17 7.61 0.30
N ILE A 422 22.26 8.93 0.11
CA ILE A 422 22.28 9.57 -1.23
C ILE A 422 23.47 9.10 -2.08
N ASN A 423 24.65 8.97 -1.48
CA ASN A 423 25.84 8.50 -2.18
C ASN A 423 25.68 7.04 -2.65
N LYS A 424 24.97 6.22 -1.88
CA LYS A 424 24.64 4.85 -2.24
C LYS A 424 23.66 4.77 -3.42
N ASP A 425 22.74 5.72 -3.53
CA ASP A 425 21.79 5.86 -4.64
C ASP A 425 22.39 6.39 -5.94
N LEU A 426 23.72 6.55 -6.02
CA LEU A 426 24.40 7.21 -7.15
C LEU A 426 23.83 8.61 -7.45
N LYS A 427 23.30 9.29 -6.42
CA LYS A 427 22.61 10.60 -6.51
C LYS A 427 21.36 10.59 -7.39
N PHE A 428 20.71 9.44 -7.57
CA PHE A 428 19.46 9.33 -8.33
C PHE A 428 18.27 9.99 -7.59
N SER A 429 18.22 9.89 -6.26
CA SER A 429 17.33 10.72 -5.45
C SER A 429 17.81 12.16 -5.58
N SER A 430 17.02 13.06 -6.18
CA SER A 430 17.37 14.46 -6.42
C SER A 430 17.59 15.32 -5.16
N THR A 431 17.72 14.69 -3.98
CA THR A 431 18.02 15.31 -2.69
C THR A 431 19.39 16.00 -2.74
N THR A 432 19.39 17.31 -2.59
CA THR A 432 20.61 18.12 -2.53
C THR A 432 21.06 18.31 -1.08
N GLU A 433 22.33 18.66 -0.86
CA GLU A 433 22.84 19.00 0.48
C GLU A 433 22.07 20.16 1.14
N SER A 434 21.59 21.12 0.33
CA SER A 434 20.70 22.19 0.82
C SER A 434 19.41 21.63 1.40
N HIS A 435 18.82 20.64 0.73
CA HIS A 435 17.60 20.01 1.20
C HIS A 435 17.82 19.22 2.50
N ILE A 436 18.96 18.54 2.67
CA ILE A 436 19.31 17.87 3.94
C ILE A 436 19.30 18.89 5.09
N LYS A 437 19.92 20.05 4.88
CA LYS A 437 19.96 21.14 5.87
C LYS A 437 18.57 21.69 6.17
N GLU A 438 17.70 21.81 5.17
CA GLU A 438 16.30 22.21 5.34
C GLU A 438 15.52 21.21 6.21
N LEU A 439 15.63 19.91 5.95
CA LEU A 439 14.97 18.86 6.73
C LEU A 439 15.39 18.90 8.21
N ILE A 440 16.70 18.96 8.48
CA ILE A 440 17.23 19.02 9.86
C ILE A 440 16.81 20.32 10.56
N LYS A 441 16.83 21.45 9.84
CA LYS A 441 16.37 22.74 10.37
C LYS A 441 14.88 22.71 10.70
N GLU A 442 14.09 22.06 9.85
CA GLU A 442 12.65 21.94 10.04
C GLU A 442 12.31 21.05 11.24
N ALA A 443 12.96 19.89 11.37
CA ALA A 443 12.83 19.04 12.56
C ALA A 443 13.22 19.79 13.84
N GLN A 444 14.30 20.60 13.81
CA GLN A 444 14.69 21.43 14.95
C GLN A 444 13.67 22.54 15.26
N ARG A 445 13.09 23.18 14.23
CA ARG A 445 12.02 24.18 14.38
C ARG A 445 10.81 23.56 15.09
N LEU A 446 10.34 22.42 14.59
CA LEU A 446 9.19 21.70 15.15
C LEU A 446 9.48 21.23 16.59
N ARG A 447 10.64 20.62 16.83
CA ARG A 447 11.11 20.23 18.18
C ARG A 447 11.03 21.39 19.17
N THR A 448 11.50 22.57 18.78
CA THR A 448 11.50 23.78 19.62
C THR A 448 10.07 24.30 19.85
N ASN A 449 9.25 24.35 18.81
CA ASN A 449 7.90 24.91 18.89
C ASN A 449 6.92 24.03 19.69
N TYR A 450 7.07 22.71 19.59
CA TYR A 450 6.19 21.75 20.26
C TYR A 450 6.73 21.27 21.62
N GLY A 451 8.02 21.46 21.88
CA GLY A 451 8.65 21.10 23.15
C GLY A 451 8.77 19.59 23.40
N VAL A 452 8.68 18.78 22.34
CA VAL A 452 8.77 17.31 22.42
C VAL A 452 10.24 16.90 22.26
N PRO A 453 10.87 16.24 23.25
CA PRO A 453 12.29 15.91 23.16
C PRO A 453 12.54 14.71 22.21
N THR A 454 13.27 14.95 21.13
CA THR A 454 13.77 13.95 20.17
C THR A 454 15.20 14.28 19.74
N GLY A 455 15.81 13.50 18.85
CA GLY A 455 17.13 13.81 18.29
C GLY A 455 18.29 13.17 19.07
N PHE A 456 18.07 11.97 19.62
CA PHE A 456 18.99 11.26 20.50
C PHE A 456 19.58 9.99 19.87
N GLN A 457 19.05 9.56 18.71
CA GLN A 457 19.49 8.35 18.03
C GLN A 457 20.64 8.64 17.06
N LYS A 458 21.34 7.59 16.63
CA LYS A 458 22.33 7.66 15.54
C LYS A 458 22.07 6.63 14.45
N SER A 459 21.19 5.67 14.72
CA SER A 459 20.88 4.51 13.89
C SER A 459 19.39 4.21 14.01
N PRO A 460 18.75 3.59 12.99
CA PRO A 460 17.33 3.28 13.04
C PRO A 460 16.99 2.13 14.00
N TYR A 461 17.99 1.39 14.47
CA TYR A 461 17.90 0.40 15.53
C TYR A 461 18.91 0.72 16.65
N PHE A 462 18.58 0.37 17.87
CA PHE A 462 19.36 0.70 19.06
C PHE A 462 19.03 -0.25 20.22
N GLN A 463 19.72 -0.08 21.34
CA GLN A 463 19.47 -0.84 22.56
C GLN A 463 19.49 0.02 23.81
N ILE A 464 18.70 -0.36 24.81
CA ILE A 464 18.74 0.19 26.17
C ILE A 464 18.91 -1.00 27.12
N GLN A 465 20.02 -1.04 27.85
CA GLN A 465 20.30 -2.14 28.78
C GLN A 465 20.59 -1.63 30.19
N THR A 466 20.06 -2.33 31.18
CA THR A 466 20.37 -2.21 32.62
C THR A 466 21.04 -3.49 33.12
N ASP A 467 21.17 -3.68 34.43
CA ASP A 467 21.79 -4.90 34.99
C ASP A 467 20.88 -6.13 34.82
N LYS A 468 19.55 -5.95 34.83
CA LYS A 468 18.56 -7.05 34.79
C LYS A 468 17.65 -7.03 33.58
N PHE A 469 17.68 -5.98 32.76
CA PHE A 469 16.76 -5.82 31.63
C PHE A 469 17.53 -5.35 30.38
N ALA A 470 17.13 -5.86 29.23
CA ALA A 470 17.61 -5.42 27.93
C ALA A 470 16.42 -5.19 27.00
N LEU A 471 16.29 -3.97 26.51
CA LEU A 471 15.43 -3.60 25.39
C LEU A 471 16.31 -3.49 24.14
N ILE A 472 16.04 -4.31 23.13
CA ILE A 472 16.76 -4.30 21.86
C ILE A 472 15.74 -4.03 20.76
N THR A 473 15.99 -3.03 19.93
CA THR A 473 15.11 -2.71 18.80
C THR A 473 15.70 -3.24 17.50
N VAL A 474 14.84 -3.79 16.64
CA VAL A 474 15.21 -4.45 15.38
C VAL A 474 14.35 -3.87 14.27
N GLU A 475 15.02 -3.19 13.35
CA GLU A 475 14.40 -2.53 12.22
C GLU A 475 14.30 -3.53 11.06
N THR A 476 13.09 -3.82 10.61
CA THR A 476 12.81 -4.92 9.66
C THR A 476 12.58 -4.47 8.21
N GLY A 477 12.71 -3.19 7.93
CA GLY A 477 12.52 -2.57 6.63
C GLY A 477 11.12 -2.78 6.07
N VAL A 478 11.01 -2.63 4.76
CA VAL A 478 9.76 -2.87 4.01
C VAL A 478 9.51 -4.36 3.78
N THR A 479 10.57 -5.17 3.69
CA THR A 479 10.48 -6.59 3.26
C THR A 479 10.53 -7.59 4.41
N ARG A 480 10.46 -7.12 5.66
CA ARG A 480 10.58 -7.95 6.87
C ARG A 480 11.94 -8.66 6.96
N ARG A 481 13.03 -7.93 6.70
CA ARG A 481 14.41 -8.42 6.68
C ARG A 481 15.37 -7.49 7.42
N ILE A 482 16.49 -8.07 7.85
CA ILE A 482 17.64 -7.35 8.36
C ILE A 482 18.87 -7.64 7.49
N ASP A 483 19.74 -6.65 7.32
CA ASP A 483 21.00 -6.78 6.59
C ASP A 483 22.10 -7.36 7.47
N ASP A 484 23.24 -7.65 6.85
CA ASP A 484 24.39 -8.28 7.51
C ASP A 484 24.96 -7.43 8.65
N ASP A 485 24.94 -6.10 8.56
CA ASP A 485 25.46 -5.22 9.61
C ASP A 485 24.55 -5.26 10.83
N GLN A 486 23.23 -5.14 10.62
CA GLN A 486 22.26 -5.24 11.71
C GLN A 486 22.21 -6.64 12.31
N LEU A 487 22.31 -7.70 11.52
CA LEU A 487 22.37 -9.09 12.00
C LEU A 487 23.62 -9.32 12.88
N ALA A 488 24.77 -8.82 12.45
CA ALA A 488 26.01 -8.90 13.23
C ALA A 488 25.89 -8.13 14.54
N TRP A 489 25.32 -6.92 14.52
CA TRP A 489 25.04 -6.12 15.71
C TRP A 489 24.06 -6.83 16.66
N LEU A 490 22.94 -7.35 16.14
CA LEU A 490 21.90 -8.00 16.94
C LEU A 490 22.46 -9.19 17.72
N LYS A 491 23.30 -10.02 17.09
CA LYS A 491 23.98 -11.13 17.78
C LYS A 491 24.84 -10.65 18.95
N GLN A 492 25.57 -9.55 18.78
CA GLN A 492 26.40 -8.98 19.85
C GLN A 492 25.56 -8.36 20.97
N ALA A 493 24.46 -7.69 20.64
CA ALA A 493 23.53 -7.12 21.62
C ALA A 493 22.84 -8.22 22.45
N LEU A 494 22.40 -9.30 21.79
CA LEU A 494 21.80 -10.47 22.44
C LEU A 494 22.82 -11.23 23.31
N GLU A 495 24.05 -11.40 22.84
CA GLU A 495 25.12 -12.00 23.63
C GLU A 495 25.41 -11.18 24.90
N ALA A 496 25.48 -9.86 24.79
CA ALA A 496 25.67 -8.96 25.92
C ALA A 496 24.47 -8.91 26.89
N ALA A 497 23.28 -9.32 26.42
CA ALA A 497 22.06 -9.36 27.20
C ALA A 497 21.84 -10.69 27.94
N LYS A 498 22.71 -11.69 27.79
CA LYS A 498 22.58 -12.98 28.48
C LYS A 498 22.42 -12.83 29.99
N GLY A 499 21.45 -13.53 30.55
CA GLY A 499 21.12 -13.49 31.98
C GLY A 499 20.23 -12.31 32.39
N LYS A 500 19.80 -11.47 31.44
CA LYS A 500 18.82 -10.39 31.64
C LYS A 500 17.46 -10.80 31.08
N TYR A 501 16.41 -10.14 31.54
CA TYR A 501 15.13 -10.21 30.83
C TYR A 501 15.27 -9.46 29.50
N VAL A 502 15.17 -10.17 28.38
CA VAL A 502 15.34 -9.62 27.03
C VAL A 502 13.98 -9.36 26.39
N MET A 503 13.72 -8.09 26.12
CA MET A 503 12.61 -7.60 25.31
C MET A 503 13.14 -7.13 23.96
N VAL A 504 12.62 -7.70 22.88
CA VAL A 504 12.94 -7.29 21.51
C VAL A 504 11.75 -6.57 20.90
N VAL A 505 11.96 -5.38 20.34
CA VAL A 505 10.93 -4.64 19.59
C VAL A 505 11.28 -4.72 18.11
N VAL A 506 10.37 -5.26 17.30
CA VAL A 506 10.51 -5.44 15.85
C VAL A 506 9.54 -4.53 15.10
N GLY A 507 9.92 -4.04 13.92
CA GLY A 507 9.00 -3.24 13.10
C GLY A 507 7.76 -4.03 12.65
N HIS A 508 7.91 -5.33 12.37
CA HIS A 508 6.79 -6.23 12.03
C HIS A 508 6.70 -7.40 13.04
N PRO A 509 5.50 -7.76 13.51
CA PRO A 509 5.29 -8.81 14.49
C PRO A 509 5.35 -10.21 13.85
N PHE A 510 5.80 -11.22 14.62
CA PHE A 510 5.87 -12.61 14.15
C PHE A 510 4.51 -13.32 14.16
N TYR A 511 3.61 -12.89 15.03
CA TYR A 511 2.22 -13.32 15.11
C TYR A 511 1.35 -12.07 15.07
N ALA A 512 0.39 -12.06 14.15
CA ALA A 512 -0.58 -10.98 13.98
C ALA A 512 -1.73 -11.49 13.11
N ILE A 513 -2.88 -10.81 13.16
CA ILE A 513 -4.10 -11.09 12.39
C ILE A 513 -4.63 -12.52 12.60
N GLY A 514 -4.30 -13.14 13.73
CA GLY A 514 -4.59 -14.55 13.99
C GLY A 514 -3.75 -15.52 13.14
N GLU A 515 -2.55 -15.15 12.71
CA GLU A 515 -1.67 -15.97 11.88
C GLU A 515 -0.18 -15.85 12.24
N TYR A 516 0.61 -16.87 11.88
CA TYR A 516 2.07 -16.84 12.02
C TYR A 516 2.73 -16.18 10.80
N GLN A 517 3.04 -14.89 10.95
CA GLN A 517 3.66 -14.02 9.95
C GLN A 517 5.10 -14.43 9.60
N GLY A 518 5.81 -15.12 10.50
CA GLY A 518 7.17 -15.60 10.25
C GLY A 518 7.30 -16.53 9.05
N SER A 519 6.21 -17.12 8.57
CA SER A 519 6.20 -18.03 7.41
C SER A 519 6.16 -17.32 6.05
N LEU A 520 5.93 -16.01 6.01
CA LEU A 520 5.80 -15.24 4.78
C LEU A 520 7.07 -15.21 3.94
N ASN A 521 8.24 -15.17 4.60
CA ASN A 521 9.53 -15.32 3.92
C ASN A 521 10.57 -15.95 4.86
N LYS A 522 11.63 -16.52 4.26
CA LYS A 522 12.66 -17.27 4.99
C LYS A 522 13.55 -16.40 5.88
N ASP A 523 13.77 -15.14 5.48
CA ASP A 523 14.64 -14.23 6.21
C ASP A 523 13.97 -13.80 7.52
N PHE A 524 12.67 -13.49 7.48
CA PHE A 524 11.88 -13.19 8.67
C PHE A 524 11.79 -14.41 9.61
N GLN A 525 11.60 -15.61 9.06
CA GLN A 525 11.68 -16.86 9.83
C GLN A 525 13.04 -17.04 10.51
N ALA A 526 14.14 -16.67 9.85
CA ALA A 526 15.49 -16.77 10.39
C ALA A 526 15.73 -15.80 11.54
N ILE A 527 15.16 -14.58 11.48
CA ILE A 527 15.19 -13.63 12.61
C ILE A 527 14.47 -14.26 13.81
N HIS A 528 13.26 -14.80 13.61
CA HIS A 528 12.53 -15.45 14.70
C HIS A 528 13.32 -16.62 15.30
N GLN A 529 13.93 -17.45 14.45
CA GLN A 529 14.76 -18.56 14.91
C GLN A 529 15.96 -18.08 15.73
N LEU A 530 16.62 -16.99 15.32
CA LEU A 530 17.70 -16.39 16.11
C LEU A 530 17.21 -15.98 17.51
N LEU A 531 16.05 -15.35 17.62
CA LEU A 531 15.51 -14.95 18.93
C LEU A 531 15.17 -16.16 19.82
N ARG A 532 14.68 -17.25 19.22
CA ARG A 532 14.46 -18.54 19.90
C ARG A 532 15.77 -19.15 20.40
N ASP A 533 16.82 -19.12 19.58
CA ASP A 533 18.13 -19.67 19.94
C ASP A 533 18.76 -18.92 21.14
N TYR A 534 18.49 -17.61 21.24
CA TYR A 534 18.87 -16.78 22.39
C TYR A 534 17.83 -16.77 23.52
N LYS A 535 16.77 -17.57 23.43
CA LYS A 535 15.69 -17.67 24.44
C LYS A 535 15.11 -16.30 24.86
N VAL A 536 14.92 -15.40 23.90
CA VAL A 536 14.33 -14.08 24.16
C VAL A 536 13.00 -14.22 24.90
N ASN A 537 12.80 -13.43 25.96
CA ASN A 537 11.63 -13.56 26.82
C ASN A 537 10.37 -12.99 26.16
N LEU A 538 10.51 -11.83 25.49
CA LEU A 538 9.38 -11.13 24.90
C LEU A 538 9.75 -10.43 23.60
N VAL A 539 8.87 -10.54 22.61
CA VAL A 539 8.91 -9.80 21.35
C VAL A 539 7.67 -8.92 21.26
N MET A 540 7.83 -7.68 20.79
CA MET A 540 6.72 -6.77 20.52
C MET A 540 6.88 -6.13 19.14
N GLY A 541 5.82 -5.98 18.36
CA GLY A 541 5.88 -5.26 17.08
C GLY A 541 4.59 -4.53 16.71
N GLY A 542 4.71 -3.54 15.83
CA GLY A 542 3.60 -2.76 15.30
C GLY A 542 3.07 -3.31 13.96
N ASP A 543 2.89 -2.49 12.93
CA ASP A 543 2.39 -2.83 11.57
C ASP A 543 0.92 -3.29 11.52
N THR A 544 0.49 -4.14 12.44
CA THR A 544 -0.92 -4.56 12.57
C THR A 544 -1.64 -3.67 13.57
N HIS A 545 -2.72 -3.04 13.14
CA HIS A 545 -3.31 -1.87 13.79
C HIS A 545 -4.31 -2.22 14.91
N ASP A 546 -3.94 -3.14 15.77
CA ASP A 546 -4.70 -3.55 16.95
C ASP A 546 -3.74 -3.91 18.09
N LEU A 547 -4.26 -4.53 19.15
CA LEU A 547 -3.42 -5.15 20.18
C LEU A 547 -3.72 -6.64 20.20
N GLU A 548 -2.67 -7.44 20.09
CA GLU A 548 -2.72 -8.89 20.19
C GLU A 548 -1.66 -9.39 21.17
N TYR A 549 -1.88 -10.54 21.76
CA TYR A 549 -0.95 -11.21 22.65
C TYR A 549 -0.96 -12.71 22.38
N TYR A 550 0.22 -13.31 22.23
CA TYR A 550 0.40 -14.74 22.01
C TYR A 550 1.47 -15.30 22.94
N VAL A 551 1.29 -16.55 23.36
CA VAL A 551 2.30 -17.28 24.14
C VAL A 551 2.80 -18.46 23.32
N GLU A 552 4.04 -18.35 22.85
CA GLU A 552 4.72 -19.42 22.17
C GLU A 552 5.44 -20.31 23.19
N ARG A 553 5.28 -21.64 23.08
CA ARG A 553 5.89 -22.62 24.00
C ARG A 553 6.60 -23.74 23.27
N GLY A 554 7.61 -24.32 23.91
CA GLY A 554 8.18 -25.60 23.48
C GLY A 554 9.08 -25.51 22.24
N PHE A 555 9.60 -24.33 21.92
CA PHE A 555 10.56 -24.15 20.82
C PHE A 555 11.95 -24.67 21.19
N GLY A 556 12.77 -24.95 20.17
CA GLY A 556 14.18 -25.36 20.36
C GLY A 556 14.37 -26.74 21.01
N ASN A 557 13.37 -27.63 20.94
CA ASN A 557 13.32 -28.91 21.66
C ASN A 557 13.39 -28.78 23.20
N ASP A 558 13.01 -27.62 23.74
CA ASP A 558 12.94 -27.36 25.18
C ASP A 558 11.46 -27.18 25.57
N PRO A 559 10.79 -28.17 26.18
CA PRO A 559 9.38 -28.06 26.58
C PRO A 559 9.10 -26.92 27.56
N GLY A 560 10.12 -26.42 28.26
CA GLY A 560 10.01 -25.31 29.21
C GLY A 560 10.24 -23.93 28.57
N SER A 561 10.63 -23.86 27.30
CA SER A 561 10.86 -22.58 26.63
C SER A 561 9.54 -21.85 26.40
N VAL A 562 9.55 -20.54 26.65
CA VAL A 562 8.39 -19.65 26.51
C VAL A 562 8.87 -18.32 25.94
N MET A 563 8.15 -17.80 24.95
CA MET A 563 8.35 -16.48 24.39
C MET A 563 6.99 -15.79 24.28
N HIS A 564 6.91 -14.60 24.84
CA HIS A 564 5.71 -13.77 24.81
C HIS A 564 5.75 -12.86 23.58
N HIS A 565 4.66 -12.80 22.83
CA HIS A 565 4.56 -11.96 21.62
C HIS A 565 3.42 -10.98 21.77
N PHE A 566 3.71 -9.68 21.64
CA PHE A 566 2.69 -8.63 21.61
C PHE A 566 2.65 -7.95 20.24
N VAL A 567 1.45 -7.72 19.74
CA VAL A 567 1.18 -6.74 18.69
C VAL A 567 0.73 -5.45 19.38
N ASN A 568 1.31 -4.31 19.02
CA ASN A 568 1.02 -3.02 19.65
C ASN A 568 0.77 -1.88 18.65
N GLY A 569 0.27 -2.18 17.46
CA GLY A 569 0.01 -1.19 16.41
C GLY A 569 -1.32 -0.44 16.52
N GLY A 570 -2.08 -0.66 17.57
CA GLY A 570 -3.29 0.11 17.84
C GLY A 570 -3.09 1.60 18.19
N GLY A 571 -1.95 2.23 17.92
CA GLY A 571 -1.64 3.58 18.42
C GLY A 571 -2.30 4.74 17.67
N GLY A 572 -2.91 4.51 16.51
CA GLY A 572 -3.58 5.59 15.79
C GLY A 572 -4.10 5.24 14.41
N ALA A 573 -3.42 4.36 13.67
CA ALA A 573 -3.85 3.92 12.35
C ALA A 573 -5.24 3.24 12.36
N TYR A 574 -5.80 3.07 11.17
CA TYR A 574 -7.11 2.43 10.99
C TYR A 574 -7.12 1.03 11.59
N LEU A 575 -8.21 0.63 12.24
CA LEU A 575 -8.25 -0.62 13.00
C LEU A 575 -8.15 -1.88 12.11
N SER A 576 -7.22 -2.77 12.43
CA SER A 576 -7.15 -4.14 11.86
C SER A 576 -8.25 -5.01 12.46
N ILE A 577 -8.94 -5.80 11.62
CA ILE A 577 -10.03 -6.69 12.06
C ILE A 577 -9.66 -8.17 11.92
N GLY A 578 -8.47 -8.49 11.43
CA GLY A 578 -8.02 -9.85 11.14
C GLY A 578 -8.15 -10.80 12.31
N ALA A 579 -7.54 -10.49 13.46
CA ALA A 579 -7.56 -11.34 14.64
C ALA A 579 -8.97 -11.57 15.17
N ALA A 580 -9.78 -10.52 15.29
CA ALA A 580 -11.16 -10.60 15.78
C ALA A 580 -12.08 -11.42 14.86
N MET A 581 -11.80 -11.47 13.55
CA MET A 581 -12.59 -12.26 12.60
C MET A 581 -12.05 -13.70 12.42
N LYS A 582 -10.88 -14.02 12.98
CA LYS A 582 -10.27 -15.34 12.85
C LYS A 582 -11.05 -16.38 13.68
N PRO A 583 -11.34 -17.57 13.13
CA PRO A 583 -11.90 -18.66 13.92
C PRO A 583 -10.97 -19.05 15.06
N ARG A 584 -11.51 -19.23 16.27
CA ARG A 584 -10.74 -19.51 17.50
C ARG A 584 -9.90 -20.79 17.40
N ASP A 585 -10.34 -21.78 16.65
CA ASP A 585 -9.67 -23.06 16.40
C ASP A 585 -8.59 -22.99 15.31
N GLU A 586 -8.50 -21.87 14.58
CA GLU A 586 -7.48 -21.60 13.56
C GLU A 586 -6.38 -20.65 14.06
N MET A 587 -6.45 -20.18 15.32
CA MET A 587 -5.43 -19.31 15.91
C MET A 587 -4.07 -20.02 15.99
N PRO A 588 -2.95 -19.30 15.81
CA PRO A 588 -1.63 -19.90 15.62
C PRO A 588 -1.08 -20.51 16.91
N GLU A 589 -1.50 -20.00 18.07
CA GLU A 589 -1.12 -20.47 19.40
C GLU A 589 -2.35 -20.83 20.23
N LYS A 590 -2.16 -21.60 21.30
CA LYS A 590 -3.26 -22.01 22.21
C LYS A 590 -3.69 -20.91 23.16
N GLU A 591 -2.73 -20.11 23.60
CA GLU A 591 -2.91 -19.02 24.55
C GLU A 591 -2.73 -17.71 23.79
N TRP A 592 -3.84 -16.97 23.65
CA TRP A 592 -3.87 -15.71 22.91
C TRP A 592 -4.87 -14.73 23.51
N ALA A 593 -4.70 -13.46 23.20
CA ALA A 593 -5.69 -12.41 23.43
C ALA A 593 -5.65 -11.37 22.32
N HIS A 594 -6.76 -10.68 22.08
CA HIS A 594 -6.80 -9.50 21.20
C HIS A 594 -7.76 -8.42 21.72
N TYR A 595 -7.43 -7.18 21.42
CA TYR A 595 -8.22 -5.97 21.67
C TYR A 595 -8.44 -5.24 20.34
N PRO A 596 -9.68 -4.84 20.02
CA PRO A 596 -10.89 -5.00 20.82
C PRO A 596 -11.44 -6.42 20.84
N ALA A 597 -12.27 -6.72 21.84
CA ALA A 597 -13.13 -7.90 21.81
C ALA A 597 -14.04 -7.89 20.57
N THR A 598 -14.32 -9.09 20.04
CA THR A 598 -15.01 -9.28 18.75
C THR A 598 -16.40 -8.66 18.72
N GLU A 599 -17.19 -8.81 19.79
CA GLU A 599 -18.58 -8.32 19.82
C GLU A 599 -18.68 -6.78 19.77
N PRO A 600 -17.97 -6.00 20.62
CA PRO A 600 -17.94 -4.54 20.49
C PRO A 600 -17.48 -4.05 19.11
N LEU A 601 -16.48 -4.70 18.51
CA LEU A 601 -15.99 -4.36 17.18
C LEU A 601 -17.06 -4.58 16.11
N ILE A 602 -17.69 -5.77 16.08
CA ILE A 602 -18.79 -6.08 15.17
C ILE A 602 -19.90 -5.05 15.33
N LYS A 603 -20.25 -4.70 16.57
CA LYS A 603 -21.29 -3.72 16.84
C LYS A 603 -20.94 -2.35 16.28
N LYS A 604 -19.70 -1.86 16.49
CA LYS A 604 -19.22 -0.60 15.90
C LYS A 604 -19.38 -0.61 14.39
N ILE A 605 -18.95 -1.69 13.75
CA ILE A 605 -19.02 -1.82 12.29
C ILE A 605 -20.48 -1.79 11.86
N GLU A 606 -21.35 -2.59 12.46
CA GLU A 606 -22.77 -2.67 12.10
C GLU A 606 -23.54 -1.37 12.31
N ASP A 607 -23.26 -0.63 13.38
CA ASP A 607 -23.88 0.67 13.68
C ASP A 607 -23.51 1.74 12.64
N ASN A 608 -22.30 1.65 12.06
CA ASN A 608 -21.78 2.61 11.08
C ASN A 608 -21.91 2.14 9.62
N ASN A 609 -22.30 0.87 9.40
CA ASN A 609 -22.33 0.28 8.07
C ASN A 609 -23.53 0.78 7.25
N SER A 610 -23.27 1.19 6.01
CA SER A 610 -24.35 1.53 5.07
C SER A 610 -24.94 0.29 4.39
N PHE A 611 -26.19 0.37 3.92
CA PHE A 611 -26.82 -0.73 3.17
C PHE A 611 -26.03 -1.15 1.92
N LEU A 612 -25.24 -0.23 1.34
CA LEU A 612 -24.39 -0.48 0.18
C LEU A 612 -23.19 -1.38 0.52
N LYS A 613 -22.65 -1.24 1.74
CA LYS A 613 -21.53 -2.05 2.25
C LYS A 613 -21.98 -3.35 2.93
N ALA A 614 -23.29 -3.53 3.16
CA ALA A 614 -23.83 -4.73 3.79
C ALA A 614 -23.42 -6.05 3.10
N PRO A 615 -23.36 -6.17 1.75
CA PRO A 615 -22.88 -7.38 1.10
C PRO A 615 -21.40 -7.67 1.39
N ALA A 616 -20.55 -6.64 1.38
CA ALA A 616 -19.14 -6.77 1.71
C ALA A 616 -18.95 -7.16 3.18
N TRP A 617 -19.71 -6.54 4.09
CA TRP A 617 -19.67 -6.90 5.51
C TRP A 617 -20.15 -8.32 5.79
N TYR A 618 -21.24 -8.74 5.16
CA TYR A 618 -21.70 -10.12 5.23
C TYR A 618 -20.62 -11.09 4.77
N TRP A 619 -19.95 -10.76 3.65
CA TRP A 619 -18.86 -11.55 3.11
C TRP A 619 -17.68 -11.67 4.09
N THR A 620 -17.22 -10.55 4.66
CA THR A 620 -16.17 -10.53 5.70
C THR A 620 -16.56 -11.37 6.92
N LYS A 621 -17.73 -11.08 7.50
CA LYS A 621 -18.20 -11.70 8.75
C LYS A 621 -18.55 -13.18 8.63
N LYS A 622 -19.08 -13.63 7.48
CA LYS A 622 -19.62 -15.00 7.32
C LYS A 622 -18.72 -15.93 6.52
N LEU A 623 -17.85 -15.40 5.66
CA LEU A 623 -16.98 -16.21 4.81
C LEU A 623 -15.49 -15.87 5.01
N ASN A 624 -15.15 -15.19 6.11
CA ASN A 624 -13.79 -14.79 6.48
C ASN A 624 -13.05 -14.01 5.36
N GLY A 625 -13.80 -13.29 4.52
CA GLY A 625 -13.26 -12.53 3.39
C GLY A 625 -12.76 -13.33 2.18
N TRP A 626 -12.94 -14.66 2.13
CA TRP A 626 -12.40 -15.51 1.05
C TRP A 626 -12.86 -15.08 -0.37
N PRO A 627 -11.97 -14.99 -1.39
CA PRO A 627 -10.60 -15.48 -1.41
C PRO A 627 -9.54 -14.48 -0.93
N PHE A 628 -9.96 -13.35 -0.37
CA PHE A 628 -9.10 -12.42 0.35
C PHE A 628 -9.04 -12.83 1.83
N THR A 629 -8.75 -11.87 2.72
CA THR A 629 -8.79 -12.05 4.17
C THR A 629 -9.69 -10.98 4.79
N ALA A 630 -10.16 -11.22 6.03
CA ALA A 630 -10.82 -10.17 6.80
C ALA A 630 -9.91 -8.94 6.97
N GLU A 631 -8.61 -9.17 7.20
CA GLU A 631 -7.62 -8.11 7.32
C GLU A 631 -7.52 -7.24 6.06
N PHE A 632 -7.47 -7.86 4.88
CA PHE A 632 -7.42 -7.12 3.62
C PHE A 632 -8.65 -6.20 3.45
N LEU A 633 -9.77 -6.55 4.08
CA LEU A 633 -11.01 -5.77 4.05
C LEU A 633 -11.15 -4.80 5.22
N SER A 634 -10.20 -4.75 6.17
CA SER A 634 -10.21 -3.84 7.35
C SER A 634 -10.51 -2.40 6.95
N ALA A 635 -9.78 -1.88 5.97
CA ALA A 635 -9.91 -0.50 5.51
C ALA A 635 -11.29 -0.17 4.88
N ALA A 636 -12.06 -1.17 4.44
CA ALA A 636 -13.43 -0.93 3.97
C ALA A 636 -14.41 -0.64 5.12
N PHE A 637 -14.04 -1.02 6.35
CA PHE A 637 -14.82 -0.85 7.58
C PHE A 637 -14.12 0.07 8.59
N ASP A 638 -13.15 0.85 8.15
CA ASP A 638 -12.54 1.90 8.93
C ASP A 638 -13.51 3.08 9.08
N TYR A 639 -14.22 3.08 10.19
CA TYR A 639 -15.07 4.19 10.58
C TYR A 639 -14.31 5.03 11.62
N ASN A 640 -13.79 6.17 11.18
CA ASN A 640 -13.14 7.17 12.04
C ASN A 640 -14.16 7.92 12.93
N THR A 641 -14.89 7.14 13.73
CA THR A 641 -15.98 7.54 14.61
C THR A 641 -15.93 6.67 15.86
N SER A 642 -16.40 7.25 16.97
CA SER A 642 -16.49 6.57 18.26
C SER A 642 -17.47 5.38 18.22
N PRO A 643 -17.22 4.26 18.94
CA PRO A 643 -16.09 4.05 19.86
C PRO A 643 -14.76 3.86 19.14
N PHE A 644 -13.69 4.37 19.73
CA PHE A 644 -12.32 4.17 19.27
C PHE A 644 -11.69 3.02 20.04
N PHE A 645 -10.89 2.21 19.35
CA PHE A 645 -10.24 1.01 19.90
C PHE A 645 -8.72 1.12 19.80
N GLN A 646 -8.20 2.33 19.76
CA GLN A 646 -6.77 2.58 19.83
C GLN A 646 -6.24 2.27 21.24
N SER A 647 -4.98 1.82 21.31
CA SER A 647 -4.30 1.44 22.55
C SER A 647 -2.79 1.67 22.50
N PHE A 648 -2.18 1.67 23.69
CA PHE A 648 -0.73 1.68 23.89
C PHE A 648 -0.36 0.96 25.19
N PHE A 649 0.93 0.76 25.46
CA PHE A 649 1.40 0.12 26.68
C PHE A 649 2.21 1.07 27.58
N GLU A 650 2.01 0.98 28.89
CA GLU A 650 3.00 1.32 29.90
C GLU A 650 3.74 0.04 30.30
N VAL A 651 5.06 0.01 30.13
CA VAL A 651 5.91 -1.11 30.54
C VAL A 651 6.65 -0.71 31.80
N LYS A 652 6.46 -1.43 32.90
CA LYS A 652 7.16 -1.21 34.17
C LYS A 652 8.21 -2.28 34.39
N VAL A 653 9.46 -1.87 34.46
CA VAL A 653 10.60 -2.73 34.81
C VAL A 653 10.90 -2.50 36.29
N GLU A 654 10.63 -3.50 37.13
CA GLU A 654 10.73 -3.38 38.59
C GLU A 654 11.76 -4.37 39.17
N PRO A 655 13.07 -4.13 39.01
CA PRO A 655 14.12 -4.95 39.61
C PRO A 655 13.99 -5.14 41.13
N SER A 656 13.38 -4.17 41.83
CA SER A 656 13.13 -4.23 43.28
C SER A 656 12.15 -5.34 43.68
N LYS A 657 11.20 -5.65 42.80
CA LYS A 657 10.18 -6.70 42.97
C LYS A 657 10.49 -7.97 42.17
N GLY A 658 11.50 -7.92 41.30
CA GLY A 658 11.85 -9.03 40.42
C GLY A 658 10.79 -9.31 39.35
N VAL A 659 10.06 -8.29 38.91
CA VAL A 659 9.00 -8.42 37.89
C VAL A 659 9.10 -7.35 36.81
N ILE A 660 8.52 -7.65 35.65
CA ILE A 660 8.19 -6.70 34.60
C ILE A 660 6.68 -6.75 34.35
N ARG A 661 6.05 -5.59 34.17
CA ARG A 661 4.60 -5.48 33.96
C ARG A 661 4.30 -4.76 32.65
N PHE A 662 3.33 -5.30 31.91
CA PHE A 662 2.80 -4.72 30.69
C PHE A 662 1.35 -4.32 30.94
N ILE A 663 1.09 -3.01 30.87
CA ILE A 663 -0.18 -2.41 31.25
C ILE A 663 -0.76 -1.71 30.02
N PRO A 664 -1.79 -2.27 29.38
CA PRO A 664 -2.40 -1.65 28.22
C PRO A 664 -3.38 -0.54 28.61
N TYR A 665 -3.33 0.57 27.87
CA TYR A 665 -4.26 1.69 27.97
C TYR A 665 -4.99 1.86 26.65
N GLY A 666 -6.29 2.16 26.73
CA GLY A 666 -7.08 2.63 25.60
C GLY A 666 -7.59 4.04 25.85
N VAL A 667 -8.57 4.46 25.05
CA VAL A 667 -9.14 5.82 25.07
C VAL A 667 -9.70 6.25 26.43
N ASN A 668 -10.24 5.30 27.19
CA ASN A 668 -10.87 5.54 28.50
C ASN A 668 -9.99 5.19 29.70
N GLY A 669 -8.67 5.04 29.51
CA GLY A 669 -7.73 4.65 30.56
C GLY A 669 -7.25 3.20 30.42
N GLN A 670 -6.79 2.61 31.53
CA GLN A 670 -6.30 1.23 31.54
C GLN A 670 -7.39 0.26 31.08
N LEU A 671 -7.06 -0.67 30.17
CA LEU A 671 -8.00 -1.65 29.66
C LEU A 671 -8.35 -2.69 30.75
N HIS A 672 -9.54 -3.25 30.65
CA HIS A 672 -10.07 -4.29 31.53
C HIS A 672 -10.25 -5.60 30.78
N TRP A 673 -10.31 -6.73 31.50
CA TRP A 673 -10.43 -8.05 30.87
C TRP A 673 -11.70 -8.22 30.02
N LYS A 674 -12.75 -7.44 30.27
CA LYS A 674 -13.97 -7.38 29.43
C LYS A 674 -13.76 -6.73 28.06
N ASP A 675 -12.71 -5.91 27.92
CA ASP A 675 -12.44 -5.16 26.71
C ASP A 675 -11.74 -6.03 25.65
N ILE A 676 -11.18 -7.17 26.07
CA ILE A 676 -10.39 -8.09 25.24
C ILE A 676 -11.03 -9.46 25.15
N GLU A 677 -10.75 -10.18 24.07
CA GLU A 677 -11.08 -11.59 23.94
C GLU A 677 -9.84 -12.45 24.25
N THR A 678 -10.02 -13.58 24.93
CA THR A 678 -8.91 -14.43 25.38
C THR A 678 -9.17 -15.91 25.16
N SER A 679 -8.09 -16.69 25.09
CA SER A 679 -8.06 -18.16 25.12
C SER A 679 -7.01 -18.67 26.10
N GLY A 680 -7.20 -19.90 26.60
CA GLY A 680 -6.28 -20.54 27.54
C GLY A 680 -6.28 -19.86 28.91
N ASN A 681 -5.10 -19.77 29.52
CA ASN A 681 -4.93 -19.23 30.88
C ASN A 681 -4.38 -17.79 30.87
N ILE A 682 -4.69 -17.02 29.81
CA ILE A 682 -4.19 -15.64 29.65
C ILE A 682 -4.74 -14.71 30.75
N MET A 683 -6.02 -14.83 31.08
CA MET A 683 -6.60 -14.15 32.24
C MET A 683 -6.29 -14.96 33.50
N PRO A 684 -5.57 -14.38 34.50
CA PRO A 684 -5.28 -15.09 35.73
C PRO A 684 -6.58 -15.46 36.48
N GLY A 685 -6.61 -16.65 37.10
CA GLY A 685 -7.83 -17.18 37.72
C GLY A 685 -8.35 -16.39 38.93
N ASP A 686 -7.55 -15.48 39.50
CA ASP A 686 -7.95 -14.54 40.56
C ASP A 686 -8.56 -13.24 40.01
N LYS A 687 -8.59 -13.04 38.69
CA LYS A 687 -9.14 -11.84 38.03
C LYS A 687 -10.56 -12.07 37.52
N SER A 688 -11.30 -10.97 37.43
CA SER A 688 -12.63 -10.90 36.83
C SER A 688 -12.61 -10.05 35.56
N ALA A 689 -13.69 -10.08 34.78
CA ALA A 689 -13.86 -9.24 33.59
C ALA A 689 -13.73 -7.72 33.88
N GLU A 690 -14.08 -7.29 35.10
CA GLU A 690 -13.97 -5.90 35.57
C GLU A 690 -12.60 -5.57 36.18
N SER A 691 -11.66 -6.52 36.21
CA SER A 691 -10.30 -6.26 36.69
C SER A 691 -9.50 -5.57 35.59
N ALA A 692 -8.68 -4.59 35.96
CA ALA A 692 -7.76 -3.96 35.03
C ALA A 692 -6.70 -4.99 34.56
N ILE A 693 -6.30 -4.90 33.29
CA ILE A 693 -5.33 -5.81 32.70
C ILE A 693 -3.92 -5.40 33.14
N GLU A 694 -3.19 -6.37 33.67
CA GLU A 694 -1.75 -6.29 33.89
C GLU A 694 -1.15 -7.67 33.56
N TRP A 695 -0.29 -7.75 32.55
CA TRP A 695 0.53 -8.95 32.33
C TRP A 695 1.82 -8.81 33.11
N VAL A 696 2.04 -9.73 34.06
CA VAL A 696 3.17 -9.69 34.99
C VAL A 696 4.06 -10.89 34.72
N PHE A 697 5.33 -10.64 34.41
CA PHE A 697 6.32 -11.68 34.16
C PHE A 697 7.49 -11.57 35.17
N PRO A 698 8.12 -12.69 35.55
CA PRO A 698 9.35 -12.67 36.32
C PRO A 698 10.45 -11.92 35.56
N LEU A 699 11.14 -11.00 36.22
CA LEU A 699 12.33 -10.32 35.68
C LEU A 699 13.57 -11.22 35.84
N THR A 700 13.48 -12.41 35.27
CA THR A 700 14.56 -13.42 35.26
C THR A 700 15.23 -13.45 33.90
N GLY A 701 16.51 -13.79 33.89
CA GLY A 701 17.30 -13.97 32.67
C GLY A 701 16.74 -15.02 31.71
N ASN A 702 17.09 -14.86 30.44
CA ASN A 702 16.92 -15.86 29.38
C ASN A 702 17.81 -17.11 29.54
#